data_AF-A0A4Q7M3D5-F1
#
_entry.id   AF-A0A4Q7M3D5-F1
#
_cell.length_a   1.000
_cell.length_b   1.000
_cell.length_c   1.000
_cell.angle_alpha   90.00
_cell.angle_beta   90.00
_cell.angle_gamma   90.00
#
_symmetry.space_group_name_H-M   'P 1'
#
loop_
_entity.id
_entity.type
_entity.pdbx_description
1 polymer ?
#
loop_
_entity_poly.entity_id
_entity_poly.type
_entity_poly.pdbx_seq_one_letter_code
_entity_poly.pdbx_strand_id
1 'polypeptide(L)'
;MGAQRRALRRARGGARRFGAPWSRWSRALTGVTAAAVALGIGPAFAQEEPPAPMAASAPTYGLVVNSIEWGGPDANPGDGVCATAESADQKPVCTLRAAIEEANALNEQAQNAPRPAITITVADSIPFGTRMQGGGLINTTDAASPRMLVEGTRTDLDRYGAYFHVSGPVTIDLGHRLVVNGAAPPGCGSGCDAHEGAAFFLNGPGIRVYNADDVLATGSSFLLGGKANDVVIDGSFSPGGPRGTVAATENFNAERFVAFLPGAQDVTVRGYDVKGYYASVAYGGLFYFAKAAADARPSQRILIEDIVVRYGGSTGAACDAKVGAGCQTRITNLKDGAKVERLTFQNMVIENLTGASTSAFKMGGASVHDLTISDNRFVTNDPSGAGIGDAFILLPYDKKLTGTTTIAGNVFTAAAGNTDVAIYANGPGDALGAAWSGISIRDNHFDGYLGVEGAIRLYQTGTATVERNTFGPGTKSRTATVDEETANTTVMFTNYDNTANQKVQTWYPEAAAAGPVHPGSLQAARPPATPQPATDPPAPTCAATATLVKPTQGEGVPGDPVTLDLYWTRERTAELYLGSVAGVRGQDGTATVEVTLPVGPVTLPDGTVVNGPVDAATGAVRGGLRVQTQVGLADADGVVRHQSSQYSRVVALTGDCAPVVSLAQADPNRESTMERDLVFRVTSTLPLDPATVSTDDFTVTETAASTGSSARVVSVTPVADSGGTQFDVVVRANNSTTVTLTLPPGKVAAPGGFANRAAATTGSTAATDSTLTYVNPLTLTPDPVVLVTGGEGGAQYTLGLRDGAPTPQHDLTFTASPDDVAAAHQVAAAPAAPVIASGQTSVAVTVTAPAGDAVDGTAVGVAHIVGSPDPHYDGLVVASASVLLYAVDPRITITKQAYRDVGDPSSPPQIVATGTEVPTGGRMPVGTPVWFVFTVTNTSTGALKTTLRDVTVTDDVLGDVGEVETLAAGHQAQFASKRHLLAAQTGSVQ
;
A
#
# COMPACT_ATOMS: atom_id res chain seq x y z
N MET A 1 34.45 -44.52 -35.77
CA MET A 1 35.75 -45.20 -35.62
C MET A 1 36.47 -44.59 -34.43
N GLY A 2 37.00 -45.43 -33.52
CA GLY A 2 38.08 -45.04 -32.60
C GLY A 2 37.69 -44.53 -31.21
N ALA A 3 37.10 -45.38 -30.37
CA ALA A 3 37.16 -45.24 -28.92
C ALA A 3 38.53 -45.72 -28.40
N GLN A 4 39.11 -45.10 -27.36
CA GLN A 4 39.64 -45.85 -26.21
C GLN A 4 40.08 -44.98 -25.03
N ARG A 5 39.72 -45.50 -23.86
CA ARG A 5 39.94 -45.05 -22.48
C ARG A 5 41.37 -45.32 -22.01
N ARG A 6 41.83 -44.57 -21.00
CA ARG A 6 42.52 -45.15 -19.82
C ARG A 6 42.25 -44.33 -18.57
N ALA A 7 41.86 -45.06 -17.53
CA ALA A 7 41.65 -44.63 -16.15
C ALA A 7 42.65 -45.38 -15.25
N LEU A 8 42.95 -44.84 -14.06
CA LEU A 8 43.33 -45.50 -12.79
C LEU A 8 43.53 -44.39 -11.73
N ARG A 9 42.68 -44.22 -10.69
CA ARG A 9 42.71 -44.81 -9.31
C ARG A 9 44.05 -44.55 -8.59
N ARG A 10 44.18 -44.16 -7.30
CA ARG A 10 43.43 -44.08 -6.01
C ARG A 10 44.24 -43.06 -5.14
N ALA A 11 43.76 -42.39 -4.10
CA ALA A 11 43.41 -42.94 -2.78
C ALA A 11 42.85 -41.84 -1.83
N ARG A 12 42.19 -42.33 -0.78
CA ARG A 12 41.38 -41.64 0.24
C ARG A 12 42.19 -40.85 1.28
N GLY A 13 41.58 -39.81 1.83
CA GLY A 13 41.82 -39.28 3.17
C GLY A 13 40.73 -38.26 3.51
N GLY A 14 39.83 -38.58 4.42
CA GLY A 14 38.75 -37.68 4.85
C GLY A 14 38.98 -37.16 6.26
N ALA A 15 38.44 -35.97 6.58
CA ALA A 15 37.75 -35.67 7.83
C ALA A 15 37.23 -34.21 7.87
N ARG A 16 35.91 -34.10 8.05
CA ARG A 16 35.16 -33.24 8.99
C ARG A 16 35.24 -31.70 8.89
N ARG A 17 34.08 -31.15 8.44
CA ARG A 17 33.21 -30.13 9.07
C ARG A 17 33.85 -29.18 10.10
N PHE A 18 33.76 -27.86 9.83
CA PHE A 18 33.10 -26.87 10.70
C PHE A 18 32.80 -25.57 9.94
N GLY A 19 31.53 -25.14 9.98
CA GLY A 19 31.13 -23.77 10.35
C GLY A 19 31.35 -22.58 9.41
N ALA A 20 30.30 -22.26 8.64
CA ALA A 20 29.59 -20.97 8.61
C ALA A 20 30.26 -19.69 8.03
N PRO A 21 29.44 -18.75 7.50
CA PRO A 21 29.80 -17.88 6.40
C PRO A 21 30.33 -16.50 6.83
N TRP A 22 31.29 -15.98 6.07
CA TRP A 22 31.70 -14.58 6.15
C TRP A 22 30.65 -13.67 5.53
N SER A 23 30.11 -12.80 6.38
CA SER A 23 29.22 -11.72 5.98
C SER A 23 29.77 -10.39 6.51
N ARG A 24 29.72 -9.40 5.61
CA ARG A 24 29.52 -7.96 5.85
C ARG A 24 30.63 -7.19 6.58
N TRP A 25 31.37 -6.45 5.76
CA TRP A 25 31.97 -5.19 6.13
C TRP A 25 30.87 -4.14 6.28
N SER A 26 30.74 -3.55 7.47
CA SER A 26 30.08 -2.27 7.67
C SER A 26 30.80 -1.50 8.76
N ARG A 27 31.03 -0.22 8.46
CA ARG A 27 31.69 0.81 9.26
C ARG A 27 31.05 0.95 10.64
N ALA A 28 31.88 1.06 11.68
CA ALA A 28 31.60 1.88 12.86
C ALA A 28 32.92 2.16 13.59
N LEU A 29 33.42 3.39 13.44
CA LEU A 29 34.47 3.99 14.26
C LEU A 29 33.77 4.67 15.44
N THR A 30 33.99 4.20 16.66
CA THR A 30 34.00 4.96 17.93
C THR A 30 34.11 3.96 19.08
N GLY A 31 35.00 4.23 20.04
CA GLY A 31 35.06 3.44 21.28
C GLY A 31 36.47 3.31 21.87
N VAL A 32 36.93 4.37 22.52
CA VAL A 32 38.05 4.34 23.46
C VAL A 32 37.63 3.52 24.69
N THR A 33 38.33 2.42 24.99
CA THR A 33 38.45 1.90 26.36
C THR A 33 39.73 1.08 26.52
N ALA A 34 40.43 1.37 27.61
CA ALA A 34 41.70 0.83 28.03
C ALA A 34 41.65 -0.67 28.36
N ALA A 35 42.75 -1.39 28.10
CA ALA A 35 43.05 -2.66 28.72
C ALA A 35 44.54 -2.72 29.09
N ALA A 36 44.79 -2.83 30.39
CA ALA A 36 46.08 -3.11 30.99
C ALA A 36 46.51 -4.55 30.67
N VAL A 37 47.77 -4.74 30.26
CA VAL A 37 48.42 -6.05 30.23
C VAL A 37 49.79 -5.93 30.89
N ALA A 38 49.99 -6.82 31.85
CA ALA A 38 51.14 -6.94 32.72
C ALA A 38 52.33 -7.64 32.03
N LEU A 39 53.51 -7.06 32.24
CA LEU A 39 54.81 -7.67 32.58
C LEU A 39 55.16 -9.06 31.99
N GLY A 40 56.04 -9.04 30.99
CA GLY A 40 56.99 -10.12 30.70
C GLY A 40 58.40 -9.55 30.68
N ILE A 41 59.19 -9.89 31.71
CA ILE A 41 60.57 -9.41 31.94
C ILE A 41 61.55 -10.22 31.09
N GLY A 42 62.39 -9.54 30.31
CA GLY A 42 63.60 -10.08 29.69
C GLY A 42 64.64 -8.97 29.53
N PRO A 43 65.87 -9.11 30.06
CA PRO A 43 66.87 -8.05 30.00
C PRO A 43 67.60 -8.14 28.65
N ALA A 44 67.23 -7.26 27.72
CA ALA A 44 68.05 -6.96 26.55
C ALA A 44 68.69 -5.59 26.75
N PHE A 45 70.02 -5.58 26.63
CA PHE A 45 70.90 -4.43 26.82
C PHE A 45 70.39 -3.18 26.09
N ALA A 46 70.07 -2.13 26.84
CA ALA A 46 69.81 -0.80 26.30
C ALA A 46 71.11 -0.22 25.77
N GLN A 47 71.29 -0.21 24.45
CA GLN A 47 72.04 0.84 23.79
C GLN A 47 71.15 2.10 23.82
N GLU A 48 71.70 3.23 24.28
CA GLU A 48 71.11 4.55 24.08
C GLU A 48 70.95 4.79 22.57
N GLU A 49 69.77 4.47 22.02
CA GLU A 49 69.36 5.03 20.74
C GLU A 49 69.10 6.53 20.97
N PRO A 50 69.71 7.43 20.19
CA PRO A 50 69.38 8.84 20.25
C PRO A 50 67.87 9.00 20.02
N PRO A 51 67.21 9.94 20.73
CA PRO A 51 65.78 10.16 20.56
C PRO A 51 65.47 10.35 19.08
N ALA A 52 64.55 9.54 18.56
CA ALA A 52 64.01 9.73 17.22
C ALA A 52 63.64 11.22 17.07
N PRO A 53 64.15 11.92 16.06
CA PRO A 53 63.86 13.34 15.90
C PRO A 53 62.34 13.50 15.87
N MET A 54 61.80 14.30 16.80
CA MET A 54 60.39 14.68 16.78
C MET A 54 60.10 15.22 15.38
N ALA A 55 59.22 14.54 14.64
CA ALA A 55 58.80 15.00 13.32
C ALA A 55 58.26 16.42 13.47
N ALA A 56 58.96 17.39 12.89
CA ALA A 56 58.53 18.78 12.89
C ALA A 56 57.11 18.85 12.32
N SER A 57 56.19 19.47 13.05
CA SER A 57 54.84 19.71 12.58
C SER A 57 54.90 20.58 11.33
N ALA A 58 54.11 20.23 10.31
CA ALA A 58 54.08 20.99 9.07
C ALA A 58 53.65 22.44 9.36
N PRO A 59 54.31 23.45 8.76
CA PRO A 59 53.92 24.83 8.95
C PRO A 59 52.50 25.07 8.41
N THR A 60 51.73 25.90 9.11
CA THR A 60 50.36 26.27 8.71
C THR A 60 50.32 27.74 8.32
N TYR A 61 49.75 28.06 7.17
CA TYR A 61 49.64 29.41 6.64
C TYR A 61 48.18 29.78 6.40
N GLY A 62 47.78 30.95 6.90
CA GLY A 62 46.46 31.54 6.67
C GLY A 62 46.61 32.83 5.88
N LEU A 63 46.24 32.82 4.61
CA LEU A 63 46.32 33.97 3.71
C LEU A 63 44.93 34.59 3.59
N VAL A 64 44.78 35.87 3.94
CA VAL A 64 43.48 36.54 3.97
C VAL A 64 43.40 37.59 2.88
N VAL A 65 42.61 37.34 1.84
CA VAL A 65 42.33 38.26 0.75
C VAL A 65 41.54 39.44 1.27
N ASN A 66 42.14 40.62 1.26
CA ASN A 66 41.53 41.87 1.76
C ASN A 66 41.31 42.91 0.65
N SER A 67 41.64 42.57 -0.59
CA SER A 67 41.42 43.39 -1.77
C SER A 67 40.50 42.70 -2.76
N ILE A 68 39.61 43.49 -3.36
CA ILE A 68 38.73 43.06 -4.46
C ILE A 68 39.41 43.22 -5.82
N GLU A 69 40.62 43.75 -5.88
CA GLU A 69 41.30 43.98 -7.16
C GLU A 69 41.77 42.66 -7.81
N TRP A 70 41.75 42.57 -9.14
CA TRP A 70 42.45 41.47 -9.84
C TRP A 70 43.96 41.48 -9.58
N GLY A 71 44.52 42.65 -9.29
CA GLY A 71 45.84 42.80 -8.68
C GLY A 71 47.03 42.64 -9.60
N GLY A 72 48.22 42.68 -8.98
CA GLY A 72 49.53 42.30 -9.54
C GLY A 72 50.10 41.07 -8.81
N PRO A 73 51.30 40.61 -9.19
CA PRO A 73 51.94 39.47 -8.54
C PRO A 73 52.24 39.73 -7.06
N ASP A 74 52.43 38.67 -6.30
CA ASP A 74 52.98 38.77 -4.95
C ASP A 74 54.40 39.36 -4.98
N ALA A 75 54.71 40.26 -4.04
CA ALA A 75 55.97 40.99 -4.01
C ALA A 75 57.15 40.09 -3.62
N ASN A 76 56.93 39.09 -2.77
CA ASN A 76 57.96 38.16 -2.29
C ASN A 76 57.42 36.71 -2.15
N PRO A 77 57.09 36.02 -3.26
CA PRO A 77 56.45 34.70 -3.19
C PRO A 77 57.24 33.68 -2.36
N GLY A 78 56.56 33.08 -1.38
CA GLY A 78 57.03 32.03 -0.49
C GLY A 78 57.57 32.52 0.85
N ASP A 79 57.31 33.76 1.26
CA ASP A 79 57.72 34.33 2.56
C ASP A 79 56.68 34.15 3.68
N GLY A 80 55.51 33.59 3.37
CA GLY A 80 54.37 33.37 4.25
C GLY A 80 53.38 34.54 4.30
N VAL A 81 53.61 35.63 3.56
CA VAL A 81 52.83 36.87 3.60
C VAL A 81 52.35 37.25 2.21
N CYS A 82 51.04 37.14 1.98
CA CYS A 82 50.43 37.64 0.76
C CYS A 82 50.44 39.19 0.71
N ALA A 83 51.23 39.78 -0.19
CA ALA A 83 51.31 41.22 -0.39
C ALA A 83 51.74 41.59 -1.82
N THR A 84 50.92 42.35 -2.56
CA THR A 84 51.27 42.79 -3.93
C THR A 84 52.35 43.90 -4.00
N ALA A 85 52.50 44.68 -2.91
CA ALA A 85 53.55 45.67 -2.65
C ALA A 85 53.40 46.22 -1.21
N GLU A 86 54.45 46.80 -0.61
CA GLU A 86 54.30 47.59 0.62
C GLU A 86 53.43 48.83 0.34
N SER A 87 52.23 48.90 0.95
CA SER A 87 51.40 50.10 0.85
C SER A 87 51.98 51.24 1.68
N ALA A 88 51.75 52.49 1.26
CA ALA A 88 52.16 53.69 1.99
C ALA A 88 51.62 53.75 3.44
N ASP A 89 50.58 52.96 3.74
CA ASP A 89 49.89 52.87 5.03
C ASP A 89 50.32 51.64 5.86
N GLN A 90 51.39 50.92 5.47
CA GLN A 90 51.94 49.72 6.13
C GLN A 90 50.97 48.52 6.30
N LYS A 91 49.82 48.51 5.62
CA LYS A 91 48.95 47.33 5.59
C LYS A 91 49.20 46.53 4.30
N PRO A 92 49.55 45.23 4.38
CA PRO A 92 49.72 44.42 3.19
C PRO A 92 48.40 44.29 2.44
N VAL A 93 48.41 44.62 1.15
CA VAL A 93 47.27 44.41 0.25
C VAL A 93 47.40 43.00 -0.32
N CYS A 94 46.50 42.11 0.09
CA CYS A 94 46.44 40.74 -0.37
C CYS A 94 45.29 40.58 -1.36
N THR A 95 45.64 40.38 -2.62
CA THR A 95 44.69 40.00 -3.69
C THR A 95 44.60 38.48 -3.77
N LEU A 96 43.55 37.95 -4.41
CA LEU A 96 43.42 36.51 -4.61
C LEU A 96 44.59 35.94 -5.43
N ARG A 97 45.10 36.69 -6.41
CA ARG A 97 46.27 36.31 -7.19
C ARG A 97 47.50 36.17 -6.29
N ALA A 98 47.82 37.19 -5.51
CA ALA A 98 48.98 37.17 -4.62
C ALA A 98 48.90 36.01 -3.61
N ALA A 99 47.71 35.75 -3.05
CA ALA A 99 47.52 34.63 -2.13
C ALA A 99 47.79 33.27 -2.80
N ILE A 100 47.42 33.11 -4.07
CA ILE A 100 47.66 31.88 -4.83
C ILE A 100 49.13 31.75 -5.23
N GLU A 101 49.78 32.83 -5.66
CA GLU A 101 51.22 32.83 -5.96
C GLU A 101 52.05 32.49 -4.71
N GLU A 102 51.69 33.07 -3.56
CA GLU A 102 52.27 32.75 -2.26
C GLU A 102 52.07 31.27 -1.90
N ALA A 103 50.85 30.77 -2.02
CA ALA A 103 50.54 29.37 -1.75
C ALA A 103 51.32 28.40 -2.66
N ASN A 104 51.48 28.73 -3.94
CA ASN A 104 52.24 27.93 -4.88
C ASN A 104 53.74 27.92 -4.52
N ALA A 105 54.31 29.09 -4.21
CA ALA A 105 55.73 29.22 -3.85
C ALA A 105 56.06 28.47 -2.54
N LEU A 106 55.20 28.57 -1.52
CA LEU A 106 55.32 27.80 -0.26
C LEU A 106 55.30 26.28 -0.52
N ASN A 107 54.43 25.82 -1.43
CA ASN A 107 54.37 24.41 -1.82
C ASN A 107 55.62 23.95 -2.60
N GLU A 108 56.20 24.82 -3.43
CA GLU A 108 57.44 24.54 -4.17
C GLU A 108 58.66 24.45 -3.25
N GLN A 109 58.79 25.35 -2.28
CA GLN A 109 59.86 25.31 -1.29
C GLN A 109 59.81 24.04 -0.42
N ALA A 110 58.60 23.51 -0.16
CA ALA A 110 58.38 22.34 0.67
C ALA A 110 58.63 20.98 -0.03
N GLN A 111 59.20 20.95 -1.25
CA GLN A 111 59.41 19.70 -2.00
C GLN A 111 60.19 18.60 -1.24
N ASN A 112 61.06 18.99 -0.29
CA ASN A 112 61.85 18.07 0.54
C ASN A 112 61.46 18.10 2.04
N ALA A 113 60.32 18.69 2.39
CA ALA A 113 59.84 18.88 3.76
C ALA A 113 58.38 18.42 3.92
N PRO A 114 57.84 18.31 5.14
CA PRO A 114 56.40 18.14 5.34
C PRO A 114 55.65 19.27 4.63
N ARG A 115 54.67 18.92 3.78
CA ARG A 115 53.93 19.93 3.00
C ARG A 115 53.14 20.85 3.94
N PRO A 116 53.16 22.17 3.72
CA PRO A 116 52.42 23.12 4.54
C PRO A 116 50.91 22.91 4.44
N ALA A 117 50.20 23.22 5.51
CA ALA A 117 48.74 23.37 5.50
C ALA A 117 48.41 24.83 5.15
N ILE A 118 47.98 25.10 3.93
CA ILE A 118 47.71 26.46 3.43
C ILE A 118 46.21 26.67 3.27
N THR A 119 45.69 27.74 3.86
CA THR A 119 44.29 28.17 3.70
C THR A 119 44.23 29.61 3.21
N ILE A 120 43.50 29.86 2.13
CA ILE A 120 43.16 31.17 1.60
C ILE A 120 41.71 31.46 1.97
N THR A 121 41.46 32.60 2.62
CA THR A 121 40.11 33.07 3.00
C THR A 121 39.90 34.51 2.54
N VAL A 122 38.66 35.00 2.57
CA VAL A 122 38.32 36.39 2.24
C VAL A 122 38.01 37.18 3.51
N ALA A 123 38.56 38.39 3.62
CA ALA A 123 38.35 39.26 4.78
C ALA A 123 36.87 39.62 4.96
N ASP A 124 36.42 39.69 6.21
CA ASP A 124 35.04 40.04 6.55
C ASP A 124 34.60 41.43 6.08
N SER A 125 35.57 42.31 5.81
CA SER A 125 35.35 43.63 5.23
C SER A 125 34.86 43.61 3.78
N ILE A 126 35.00 42.50 3.07
CA ILE A 126 34.46 42.32 1.72
C ILE A 126 33.04 41.73 1.84
N PRO A 127 31.99 42.46 1.43
CA PRO A 127 30.60 41.99 1.50
C PRO A 127 30.35 40.71 0.68
N PHE A 128 29.26 40.01 0.98
CA PHE A 128 28.76 38.88 0.18
C PHE A 128 28.51 39.29 -1.28
N GLY A 129 28.90 38.44 -2.24
CA GLY A 129 28.69 38.67 -3.68
C GLY A 129 29.50 39.82 -4.30
N THR A 130 30.57 40.27 -3.64
CA THR A 130 31.42 41.36 -4.14
C THR A 130 32.26 40.89 -5.33
N ARG A 131 32.07 41.54 -6.47
CA ARG A 131 32.83 41.24 -7.69
C ARG A 131 34.23 41.81 -7.65
N MET A 132 35.17 41.05 -8.20
CA MET A 132 36.51 41.56 -8.42
C MET A 132 36.53 42.75 -9.38
N GLN A 133 37.36 43.76 -9.10
CA GLN A 133 37.47 45.02 -9.85
C GLN A 133 38.88 45.26 -10.35
N GLY A 134 39.07 46.19 -11.30
CA GLY A 134 40.40 46.61 -11.75
C GLY A 134 41.17 45.51 -12.48
N GLY A 135 41.06 45.49 -13.81
CA GLY A 135 41.86 44.66 -14.71
C GLY A 135 41.86 45.32 -16.09
N GLY A 136 43.05 45.62 -16.62
CA GLY A 136 43.19 46.19 -17.96
C GLY A 136 42.77 45.20 -19.06
N LEU A 137 42.62 45.69 -20.29
CA LEU A 137 42.33 44.88 -21.47
C LEU A 137 43.30 43.68 -21.55
N ILE A 138 42.73 42.49 -21.57
CA ILE A 138 43.47 41.23 -21.59
C ILE A 138 43.83 40.90 -23.05
N ASN A 139 44.84 41.56 -23.59
CA ASN A 139 45.38 41.22 -24.91
C ASN A 139 46.91 41.04 -24.93
N THR A 140 47.60 41.19 -23.80
CA THR A 140 49.06 41.14 -23.76
C THR A 140 49.59 39.92 -23.02
N THR A 141 50.69 39.38 -23.53
CA THR A 141 51.56 38.38 -22.88
C THR A 141 52.42 39.01 -21.77
N ASP A 142 51.98 40.12 -21.18
CA ASP A 142 52.75 40.91 -20.21
C ASP A 142 52.68 40.26 -18.81
N ALA A 143 53.77 40.30 -18.04
CA ALA A 143 53.81 39.83 -16.66
C ALA A 143 52.90 40.65 -15.72
N ALA A 144 52.58 41.90 -16.13
CA ALA A 144 51.58 42.74 -15.49
C ALA A 144 50.13 42.33 -15.82
N SER A 145 49.92 41.35 -16.70
CA SER A 145 48.59 40.83 -17.04
C SER A 145 47.96 40.14 -15.84
N PRO A 146 46.66 40.29 -15.59
CA PRO A 146 45.96 39.61 -14.50
C PRO A 146 45.87 38.09 -14.67
N ARG A 147 46.28 37.52 -15.82
CA ARG A 147 46.30 36.07 -16.06
C ARG A 147 47.65 35.46 -15.70
N MET A 148 47.62 34.38 -14.92
CA MET A 148 48.78 33.51 -14.69
C MET A 148 49.02 32.66 -15.95
N LEU A 149 49.93 33.13 -16.82
CA LEU A 149 50.34 32.41 -18.01
C LEU A 149 51.29 31.25 -17.63
N VAL A 150 50.81 30.02 -17.73
CA VAL A 150 51.63 28.83 -17.44
C VAL A 150 51.64 27.86 -18.62
N GLU A 151 52.80 27.32 -18.96
CA GLU A 151 52.94 26.29 -19.98
C GLU A 151 52.03 25.09 -19.65
N GLY A 152 51.13 24.74 -20.58
CA GLY A 152 50.07 23.74 -20.36
C GLY A 152 48.67 24.29 -20.03
N THR A 153 48.54 25.58 -19.68
CA THR A 153 47.21 26.25 -19.63
C THR A 153 46.66 26.54 -21.02
N ARG A 154 47.54 26.79 -21.99
CA ARG A 154 47.17 26.95 -23.41
C ARG A 154 46.79 25.60 -23.99
N THR A 155 45.50 25.33 -23.95
CA THR A 155 44.91 24.17 -24.61
C THR A 155 44.11 24.64 -25.82
N ASP A 156 43.63 23.70 -26.63
CA ASP A 156 42.67 24.01 -27.69
C ASP A 156 41.36 24.61 -27.16
N LEU A 157 41.12 24.54 -25.84
CA LEU A 157 39.92 24.98 -25.13
C LEU A 157 40.09 26.34 -24.43
N ASP A 158 41.30 26.65 -23.97
CA ASP A 158 41.59 27.83 -23.13
C ASP A 158 42.91 28.47 -23.58
N ARG A 159 42.91 28.97 -24.83
CA ARG A 159 44.11 29.41 -25.56
C ARG A 159 44.91 30.53 -24.88
N TYR A 160 44.28 31.27 -23.98
CA TYR A 160 44.83 32.45 -23.32
C TYR A 160 45.08 32.25 -21.82
N GLY A 161 45.22 31.01 -21.38
CA GLY A 161 45.67 30.67 -20.03
C GLY A 161 44.55 30.72 -18.99
N ALA A 162 44.91 30.95 -17.73
CA ALA A 162 43.96 31.07 -16.63
C ALA A 162 44.17 32.35 -15.81
N TYR A 163 43.13 32.88 -15.17
CA TYR A 163 43.28 33.98 -14.21
C TYR A 163 44.10 33.52 -13.00
N PHE A 164 43.75 32.36 -12.45
CA PHE A 164 44.42 31.76 -11.31
C PHE A 164 44.94 30.37 -11.66
N HIS A 165 46.24 30.14 -11.46
CA HIS A 165 46.84 28.81 -11.57
C HIS A 165 47.21 28.31 -10.18
N VAL A 166 46.67 27.15 -9.79
CA VAL A 166 46.93 26.51 -8.50
C VAL A 166 47.69 25.22 -8.75
N SER A 167 48.94 25.14 -8.30
CA SER A 167 49.88 24.05 -8.62
C SER A 167 50.16 23.11 -7.45
N GLY A 168 49.73 23.44 -6.24
CA GLY A 168 49.97 22.66 -5.02
C GLY A 168 48.77 22.60 -4.07
N PRO A 169 48.87 21.81 -2.98
CA PRO A 169 47.82 21.69 -1.98
C PRO A 169 47.47 23.04 -1.33
N VAL A 170 46.17 23.36 -1.32
CA VAL A 170 45.64 24.58 -0.70
C VAL A 170 44.13 24.44 -0.52
N THR A 171 43.60 25.01 0.57
CA THR A 171 42.17 25.23 0.74
C THR A 171 41.86 26.69 0.41
N ILE A 172 41.03 26.93 -0.60
CA ILE A 172 40.56 28.26 -1.00
C ILE A 172 39.09 28.36 -0.63
N ASP A 173 38.76 29.20 0.35
CA ASP A 173 37.39 29.49 0.75
C ASP A 173 37.07 30.95 0.43
N LEU A 174 36.24 31.18 -0.59
CA LEU A 174 35.85 32.53 -0.99
C LEU A 174 34.67 33.07 -0.17
N GLY A 175 34.11 32.25 0.72
CA GLY A 175 33.07 32.62 1.69
C GLY A 175 31.79 33.17 1.10
N HIS A 176 31.47 32.91 -0.17
CA HIS A 176 30.42 33.60 -0.92
C HIS A 176 30.60 35.13 -0.97
N ARG A 177 31.80 35.63 -0.64
CA ARG A 177 32.14 37.06 -0.52
C ARG A 177 32.77 37.59 -1.77
N LEU A 178 33.80 36.91 -2.28
CA LEU A 178 34.52 37.34 -3.46
C LEU A 178 34.10 36.53 -4.69
N VAL A 179 33.58 37.22 -5.70
CA VAL A 179 33.13 36.63 -6.97
C VAL A 179 34.20 36.80 -8.03
N VAL A 180 34.62 35.68 -8.62
CA VAL A 180 35.64 35.61 -9.69
C VAL A 180 34.96 35.75 -11.04
N ASN A 181 34.65 36.98 -11.44
CA ASN A 181 33.96 37.25 -12.71
C ASN A 181 34.85 38.09 -13.65
N GLY A 182 35.65 37.42 -14.48
CA GLY A 182 36.70 38.05 -15.29
C GLY A 182 36.16 38.74 -16.53
N ALA A 183 35.71 40.02 -16.40
CA ALA A 183 35.09 40.86 -17.44
C ALA A 183 35.64 40.61 -18.86
N ALA A 184 34.80 40.14 -19.80
CA ALA A 184 35.12 40.29 -21.21
C ALA A 184 35.15 41.81 -21.53
N PRO A 185 36.03 42.28 -22.43
CA PRO A 185 36.11 43.69 -22.77
C PRO A 185 34.73 44.26 -23.17
N PRO A 186 34.32 45.43 -22.66
CA PRO A 186 33.15 46.13 -23.17
C PRO A 186 33.26 46.31 -24.70
N GLY A 187 32.31 45.75 -25.45
CA GLY A 187 32.29 45.84 -26.91
C GLY A 187 32.89 44.63 -27.66
N CYS A 188 33.34 43.59 -26.94
CA CYS A 188 33.68 42.32 -27.56
C CYS A 188 32.40 41.68 -28.15
N GLY A 189 32.30 41.65 -29.49
CA GLY A 189 31.20 41.04 -30.23
C GLY A 189 31.42 39.54 -30.44
N SER A 190 31.10 39.00 -31.62
CA SER A 190 31.38 37.60 -32.00
C SER A 190 32.88 37.24 -32.10
N GLY A 191 33.79 38.14 -31.71
CA GLY A 191 35.24 37.92 -31.71
C GLY A 191 35.80 37.41 -30.38
N CYS A 192 34.96 37.20 -29.35
CA CYS A 192 35.42 36.81 -28.01
C CYS A 192 35.95 35.37 -27.90
N ASP A 193 35.65 34.50 -28.88
CA ASP A 193 36.26 33.17 -29.00
C ASP A 193 37.80 33.28 -29.08
N ALA A 194 38.30 34.42 -29.58
CA ALA A 194 39.72 34.74 -29.61
C ALA A 194 40.28 35.19 -28.25
N HIS A 195 39.59 35.00 -27.12
CA HIS A 195 40.06 35.34 -25.76
C HIS A 195 39.83 34.23 -24.72
N GLU A 196 39.48 33.02 -25.14
CA GLU A 196 39.18 31.87 -24.27
C GLU A 196 40.30 31.57 -23.25
N GLY A 197 39.96 31.48 -21.96
CA GLY A 197 40.80 31.16 -20.83
C GLY A 197 39.98 30.73 -19.60
N ALA A 198 40.63 30.03 -18.67
CA ALA A 198 39.97 29.53 -17.47
C ALA A 198 39.95 30.58 -16.31
N ALA A 199 38.96 30.53 -15.42
CA ALA A 199 39.05 31.26 -14.16
C ALA A 199 40.08 30.63 -13.22
N PHE A 200 39.93 29.34 -12.94
CA PHE A 200 40.91 28.56 -12.21
C PHE A 200 41.48 27.44 -13.08
N PHE A 201 42.80 27.36 -13.16
CA PHE A 201 43.51 26.16 -13.60
C PHE A 201 44.06 25.43 -12.38
N LEU A 202 43.42 24.32 -12.01
CA LEU A 202 43.79 23.49 -10.87
C LEU A 202 44.65 22.34 -11.38
N ASN A 203 45.95 22.39 -11.13
CA ASN A 203 46.94 21.48 -11.72
C ASN A 203 47.96 21.00 -10.68
N GLY A 204 47.46 20.52 -9.55
CA GLY A 204 48.24 19.98 -8.46
C GLY A 204 47.41 19.08 -7.55
N PRO A 205 48.05 18.42 -6.57
CA PRO A 205 47.35 17.56 -5.64
C PRO A 205 46.71 18.33 -4.48
N GLY A 206 45.65 17.80 -3.87
CA GLY A 206 45.14 18.26 -2.56
C GLY A 206 44.55 19.67 -2.59
N ILE A 207 43.93 20.06 -3.70
CA ILE A 207 43.31 21.38 -3.86
C ILE A 207 41.86 21.30 -3.39
N ARG A 208 41.40 22.29 -2.62
CA ARG A 208 40.00 22.44 -2.20
C ARG A 208 39.54 23.85 -2.52
N VAL A 209 38.41 24.00 -3.21
CA VAL A 209 37.78 25.29 -3.49
C VAL A 209 36.36 25.26 -2.92
N TYR A 210 36.06 26.18 -2.01
CA TYR A 210 34.79 26.29 -1.29
C TYR A 210 34.12 27.64 -1.52
N ASN A 211 32.78 27.65 -1.49
CA ASN A 211 31.94 28.86 -1.45
C ASN A 211 32.29 29.87 -2.56
N ALA A 212 32.65 29.38 -3.74
CA ALA A 212 33.11 30.19 -4.85
C ALA A 212 31.97 30.47 -5.83
N ASP A 213 31.29 31.60 -5.65
CA ASP A 213 30.16 32.00 -6.49
C ASP A 213 30.61 32.71 -7.78
N ASP A 214 29.80 32.56 -8.83
CA ASP A 214 29.90 33.25 -10.11
C ASP A 214 31.34 33.25 -10.65
N VAL A 215 32.02 32.11 -10.52
CA VAL A 215 33.32 31.85 -11.11
C VAL A 215 33.15 31.79 -12.63
N LEU A 216 33.43 32.89 -13.31
CA LEU A 216 33.16 33.08 -14.74
C LEU A 216 34.41 33.57 -15.48
N ALA A 217 34.67 32.95 -16.63
CA ALA A 217 35.66 33.37 -17.61
C ALA A 217 35.14 33.06 -19.02
N THR A 218 35.70 33.73 -20.03
CA THR A 218 35.51 33.39 -21.44
C THR A 218 36.10 32.00 -21.67
N GLY A 219 35.33 30.92 -21.75
CA GLY A 219 35.85 29.53 -21.77
C GLY A 219 35.37 28.70 -20.58
N SER A 220 36.29 28.37 -19.66
CA SER A 220 36.04 27.49 -18.50
C SER A 220 36.03 28.21 -17.14
N SER A 221 35.09 27.88 -16.24
CA SER A 221 35.20 28.32 -14.84
C SER A 221 36.34 27.60 -14.12
N PHE A 222 36.36 26.28 -14.23
CA PHE A 222 37.43 25.44 -13.70
C PHE A 222 38.03 24.56 -14.80
N LEU A 223 39.35 24.59 -14.93
CA LEU A 223 40.13 23.71 -15.80
C LEU A 223 41.00 22.81 -14.92
N LEU A 224 40.82 21.50 -15.04
CA LEU A 224 41.52 20.49 -14.25
C LEU A 224 42.66 19.94 -15.11
N GLY A 225 43.90 20.20 -14.69
CA GLY A 225 45.10 19.78 -15.40
C GLY A 225 45.45 18.31 -15.20
N GLY A 226 46.38 17.78 -16.01
CA GLY A 226 46.83 16.39 -15.92
C GLY A 226 47.58 16.03 -14.63
N LYS A 227 47.92 17.02 -13.78
CA LYS A 227 48.48 16.81 -12.43
C LYS A 227 47.44 16.97 -11.31
N ALA A 228 46.18 17.30 -11.65
CA ALA A 228 45.10 17.38 -10.67
C ALA A 228 44.89 16.02 -10.01
N ASN A 229 45.01 15.98 -8.68
CA ASN A 229 44.83 14.76 -7.90
C ASN A 229 44.22 15.11 -6.55
N ASP A 230 43.12 14.46 -6.15
CA ASP A 230 42.43 14.79 -4.91
C ASP A 230 42.04 16.28 -4.92
N VAL A 231 41.15 16.66 -5.85
CA VAL A 231 40.65 18.03 -6.00
C VAL A 231 39.18 18.06 -5.63
N VAL A 232 38.76 19.01 -4.80
CA VAL A 232 37.35 19.24 -4.47
C VAL A 232 36.97 20.66 -4.87
N ILE A 233 35.89 20.77 -5.64
CA ILE A 233 35.21 22.02 -5.98
C ILE A 233 33.82 21.91 -5.38
N ASP A 234 33.56 22.62 -4.29
CA ASP A 234 32.34 22.50 -3.50
C ASP A 234 31.71 23.88 -3.31
N GLY A 235 30.45 24.02 -3.68
CA GLY A 235 29.74 25.28 -3.52
C GLY A 235 29.43 25.59 -2.06
N SER A 236 29.61 24.64 -1.14
CA SER A 236 29.41 24.81 0.30
C SER A 236 30.61 24.30 1.10
N PHE A 237 31.04 25.04 2.12
CA PHE A 237 32.09 24.60 3.04
C PHE A 237 31.64 23.46 3.98
N SER A 238 30.33 23.32 4.20
CA SER A 238 29.77 22.29 5.09
C SER A 238 28.66 21.49 4.39
N PRO A 239 28.56 20.17 4.63
CA PRO A 239 27.45 19.39 4.11
C PRO A 239 26.09 20.01 4.50
N GLY A 240 25.26 20.33 3.51
CA GLY A 240 23.95 20.98 3.71
C GLY A 240 23.97 22.49 3.93
N GLY A 241 25.13 23.15 3.81
CA GLY A 241 25.23 24.61 3.74
C GLY A 241 24.63 25.18 2.44
N PRO A 242 24.57 26.53 2.31
CA PRO A 242 24.07 27.16 1.09
C PRO A 242 24.89 26.70 -0.11
N ARG A 243 24.20 26.39 -1.22
CA ARG A 243 24.85 26.02 -2.47
C ARG A 243 25.56 27.24 -3.05
N GLY A 244 26.68 27.00 -3.70
CA GLY A 244 27.30 27.98 -4.56
C GLY A 244 26.42 28.26 -5.78
N THR A 245 26.41 29.49 -6.28
CA THR A 245 25.65 29.85 -7.48
C THR A 245 26.60 30.29 -8.57
N VAL A 246 26.49 29.70 -9.76
CA VAL A 246 27.24 30.12 -10.94
C VAL A 246 26.28 30.34 -12.11
N ALA A 247 26.00 31.61 -12.37
CA ALA A 247 25.07 32.03 -13.40
C ALA A 247 25.80 32.89 -14.46
N ALA A 248 26.11 32.29 -15.60
CA ALA A 248 26.75 32.96 -16.74
C ALA A 248 25.78 33.91 -17.49
N THR A 249 25.10 34.80 -16.76
CA THR A 249 24.01 35.65 -17.26
C THR A 249 24.48 36.96 -17.90
N GLU A 250 25.78 37.22 -17.91
CA GLU A 250 26.40 38.46 -18.41
C GLU A 250 27.39 38.19 -19.54
N ASN A 251 27.93 39.24 -20.18
CA ASN A 251 28.79 39.22 -21.39
C ASN A 251 30.07 38.37 -21.28
N PHE A 252 29.97 37.04 -21.26
CA PHE A 252 31.09 36.19 -20.88
C PHE A 252 31.43 35.00 -21.76
N ASN A 253 30.64 34.61 -22.78
CA ASN A 253 30.92 33.42 -23.60
C ASN A 253 31.43 32.20 -22.78
N ALA A 254 30.91 32.00 -21.56
CA ALA A 254 31.32 30.88 -20.72
C ALA A 254 30.72 29.62 -21.33
N GLU A 255 31.55 28.67 -21.75
CA GLU A 255 31.10 27.46 -22.45
C GLU A 255 31.04 26.24 -21.54
N ARG A 256 31.85 26.27 -20.47
CA ARG A 256 32.18 25.12 -19.62
C ARG A 256 32.21 25.54 -18.16
N PHE A 257 31.49 24.83 -17.29
CA PHE A 257 31.64 25.01 -15.86
C PHE A 257 32.94 24.34 -15.39
N VAL A 258 33.10 23.05 -15.70
CA VAL A 258 34.32 22.30 -15.38
C VAL A 258 34.83 21.57 -16.62
N ALA A 259 36.10 21.77 -16.95
CA ALA A 259 36.79 21.07 -18.03
C ALA A 259 37.91 20.17 -17.47
N PHE A 260 37.97 18.93 -17.95
CA PHE A 260 38.94 17.93 -17.53
C PHE A 260 39.94 17.65 -18.66
N LEU A 261 41.22 17.93 -18.39
CA LEU A 261 42.32 17.51 -19.26
C LEU A 261 42.74 16.07 -18.93
N PRO A 262 43.30 15.32 -19.89
CA PRO A 262 43.74 13.95 -19.67
C PRO A 262 44.70 13.84 -18.47
N GLY A 263 44.46 12.87 -17.58
CA GLY A 263 45.26 12.58 -16.40
C GLY A 263 44.71 13.15 -15.08
N ALA A 264 43.69 14.02 -15.12
CA ALA A 264 43.03 14.50 -13.91
C ALA A 264 42.41 13.33 -13.12
N GLN A 265 42.64 13.27 -11.81
CA GLN A 265 42.17 12.15 -11.01
C GLN A 265 41.67 12.55 -9.62
N ASP A 266 40.79 11.73 -9.04
CA ASP A 266 40.22 11.95 -7.71
C ASP A 266 39.60 13.35 -7.58
N VAL A 267 38.70 13.69 -8.50
CA VAL A 267 38.06 15.01 -8.54
C VAL A 267 36.60 14.89 -8.08
N THR A 268 36.20 15.73 -7.13
CA THR A 268 34.81 15.88 -6.70
C THR A 268 34.31 17.28 -7.03
N VAL A 269 33.16 17.38 -7.69
CA VAL A 269 32.46 18.65 -7.96
C VAL A 269 31.04 18.55 -7.40
N ARG A 270 30.65 19.47 -6.51
CA ARG A 270 29.33 19.40 -5.86
C ARG A 270 28.79 20.70 -5.30
N GLY A 271 27.50 20.70 -4.94
CA GLY A 271 26.89 21.75 -4.14
C GLY A 271 26.68 23.07 -4.89
N TYR A 272 26.47 23.02 -6.21
CA TYR A 272 26.27 24.21 -7.06
C TYR A 272 24.88 24.26 -7.70
N ASP A 273 24.36 25.49 -7.88
CA ASP A 273 23.32 25.84 -8.86
C ASP A 273 24.02 26.49 -10.07
N VAL A 274 23.90 25.87 -11.25
CA VAL A 274 24.67 26.22 -12.45
C VAL A 274 23.73 26.52 -13.62
N LYS A 275 23.90 27.67 -14.28
CA LYS A 275 23.11 28.03 -15.48
C LYS A 275 23.79 29.03 -16.41
N GLY A 276 23.26 29.12 -17.63
CA GLY A 276 23.58 30.17 -18.60
C GLY A 276 24.83 29.96 -19.46
N TYR A 277 25.36 28.74 -19.49
CA TYR A 277 26.53 28.41 -20.28
C TYR A 277 26.20 28.23 -21.76
N TYR A 278 27.13 28.66 -22.60
CA TYR A 278 27.03 28.66 -24.05
C TYR A 278 27.05 27.25 -24.65
N ALA A 279 26.19 27.01 -25.63
CA ALA A 279 26.07 25.72 -26.32
C ALA A 279 26.97 25.66 -27.56
N SER A 280 28.26 25.40 -27.36
CA SER A 280 29.17 25.08 -28.47
C SER A 280 29.04 23.62 -28.88
N VAL A 281 28.79 23.35 -30.16
CA VAL A 281 28.61 21.98 -30.69
C VAL A 281 29.88 21.13 -30.47
N ALA A 282 31.05 21.76 -30.58
CA ALA A 282 32.35 21.09 -30.54
C ALA A 282 32.99 21.12 -29.15
N TYR A 283 32.80 22.18 -28.36
CA TYR A 283 33.55 22.43 -27.11
C TYR A 283 32.68 22.79 -25.91
N GLY A 284 31.36 22.87 -26.08
CA GLY A 284 30.42 23.23 -25.00
C GLY A 284 29.99 22.04 -24.16
N GLY A 285 29.62 22.33 -22.91
CA GLY A 285 29.03 21.41 -21.95
C GLY A 285 29.42 21.80 -20.53
N LEU A 286 28.51 21.69 -19.56
CA LEU A 286 28.83 22.05 -18.16
C LEU A 286 30.04 21.27 -17.66
N PHE A 287 30.05 19.96 -17.90
CA PHE A 287 31.19 19.08 -17.64
C PHE A 287 31.79 18.60 -18.97
N TYR A 288 32.97 19.12 -19.30
CA TYR A 288 33.64 18.84 -20.55
C TYR A 288 34.89 17.98 -20.33
N PHE A 289 35.04 16.90 -21.09
CA PHE A 289 36.24 16.06 -21.06
C PHE A 289 36.98 16.17 -22.37
N ALA A 290 38.22 16.63 -22.29
CA ALA A 290 39.06 16.85 -23.46
C ALA A 290 39.49 15.53 -24.12
N LYS A 291 39.75 15.61 -25.43
CA LYS A 291 40.32 14.50 -26.20
C LYS A 291 41.69 14.12 -25.62
N ALA A 292 41.92 12.82 -25.44
CA ALA A 292 43.19 12.30 -24.98
C ALA A 292 44.07 11.87 -26.17
N ALA A 293 45.39 12.08 -26.07
CA ALA A 293 46.34 11.44 -26.97
C ALA A 293 46.26 9.90 -26.80
N ALA A 294 46.75 9.17 -27.80
CA ALA A 294 46.66 7.69 -27.81
C ALA A 294 47.32 7.04 -26.59
N ASP A 295 48.35 7.67 -26.02
CA ASP A 295 49.15 7.26 -24.87
C ASP A 295 48.87 8.08 -23.59
N ALA A 296 47.99 9.08 -23.65
CA ALA A 296 47.65 9.89 -22.48
C ALA A 296 46.88 9.07 -21.43
N ARG A 297 47.18 9.34 -20.17
CA ARG A 297 46.46 8.76 -19.02
C ARG A 297 45.00 9.20 -19.04
N PRO A 298 44.05 8.30 -18.74
CA PRO A 298 42.64 8.66 -18.63
C PRO A 298 42.42 9.62 -17.46
N SER A 299 41.37 10.43 -17.54
CA SER A 299 40.84 11.08 -16.33
C SER A 299 40.16 10.01 -15.48
N GLN A 300 40.36 9.97 -14.17
CA GLN A 300 39.86 8.84 -13.37
C GLN A 300 39.30 9.21 -11.99
N ARG A 301 38.30 8.47 -11.51
CA ARG A 301 37.65 8.74 -10.21
C ARG A 301 37.07 10.15 -10.14
N ILE A 302 36.15 10.44 -11.05
CA ILE A 302 35.49 11.74 -11.13
C ILE A 302 34.08 11.60 -10.58
N LEU A 303 33.78 12.35 -9.52
CA LEU A 303 32.47 12.42 -8.87
C LEU A 303 31.85 13.80 -9.11
N ILE A 304 30.69 13.81 -9.74
CA ILE A 304 29.87 15.01 -9.93
C ILE A 304 28.57 14.72 -9.19
N GLU A 305 28.37 15.38 -8.06
CA GLU A 305 27.23 15.12 -7.20
C GLU A 305 26.51 16.39 -6.77
N ASP A 306 25.23 16.29 -6.45
CA ASP A 306 24.48 17.40 -5.84
C ASP A 306 24.56 18.71 -6.66
N ILE A 307 24.43 18.60 -7.98
CA ILE A 307 24.42 19.76 -8.90
C ILE A 307 22.99 20.04 -9.33
N VAL A 308 22.58 21.30 -9.26
CA VAL A 308 21.28 21.78 -9.73
C VAL A 308 21.48 22.60 -10.99
N VAL A 309 20.73 22.26 -12.04
CA VAL A 309 20.71 22.99 -13.31
C VAL A 309 19.25 23.28 -13.63
N ARG A 310 18.85 24.55 -13.54
CA ARG A 310 17.49 24.98 -13.85
C ARG A 310 17.51 26.06 -14.91
N TYR A 311 16.96 25.73 -16.08
CA TYR A 311 16.73 26.73 -17.11
C TYR A 311 15.36 27.39 -16.89
N GLY A 312 15.31 28.73 -16.99
CA GLY A 312 14.06 29.46 -16.93
C GLY A 312 13.20 29.09 -18.12
N GLY A 313 12.07 28.41 -17.89
CA GLY A 313 11.24 27.88 -18.98
C GLY A 313 10.83 28.96 -19.97
N SER A 314 11.27 28.88 -21.23
CA SER A 314 10.87 29.77 -22.35
C SER A 314 10.83 31.29 -22.08
N THR A 315 11.49 31.81 -21.03
CA THR A 315 11.42 33.24 -20.69
C THR A 315 12.37 34.03 -21.57
N GLY A 316 11.95 34.37 -22.79
CA GLY A 316 12.27 35.57 -23.60
C GLY A 316 13.73 36.03 -23.83
N ALA A 317 14.72 35.54 -23.09
CA ALA A 317 16.12 35.88 -23.23
C ALA A 317 16.71 35.02 -24.36
N ALA A 318 17.22 35.65 -25.40
CA ALA A 318 17.98 34.96 -26.42
C ALA A 318 19.29 34.44 -25.81
N CYS A 319 19.73 33.27 -26.24
CA CYS A 319 21.14 32.88 -26.06
C CYS A 319 21.96 33.71 -27.06
N ASP A 320 22.62 34.76 -26.58
CA ASP A 320 23.53 35.58 -27.39
C ASP A 320 24.91 35.72 -26.70
N ALA A 321 25.97 35.95 -27.48
CA ALA A 321 27.36 35.89 -27.02
C ALA A 321 27.68 36.93 -25.92
N LYS A 322 26.71 37.79 -25.63
CA LYS A 322 26.74 38.92 -24.70
C LYS A 322 25.88 38.68 -23.46
N VAL A 323 24.98 37.69 -23.49
CA VAL A 323 24.05 37.38 -22.40
C VAL A 323 23.77 35.88 -22.41
N GLY A 324 24.40 35.13 -21.51
CA GLY A 324 24.15 33.70 -21.37
C GLY A 324 22.83 33.36 -20.66
N ALA A 325 22.02 34.34 -20.25
CA ALA A 325 20.78 34.10 -19.51
C ALA A 325 19.78 33.20 -20.24
N GLY A 326 19.78 33.20 -21.58
CA GLY A 326 18.98 32.30 -22.42
C GLY A 326 19.70 31.04 -22.88
N CYS A 327 20.98 30.88 -22.55
CA CYS A 327 21.80 29.78 -23.06
C CYS A 327 21.58 28.47 -22.30
N GLN A 328 21.42 27.41 -23.08
CA GLN A 328 21.20 26.06 -22.61
C GLN A 328 22.23 25.13 -23.24
N THR A 329 23.20 24.69 -22.45
CA THR A 329 24.26 23.80 -22.91
C THR A 329 24.00 22.35 -22.47
N ARG A 330 24.72 21.43 -23.08
CA ARG A 330 24.72 20.02 -22.67
C ARG A 330 25.23 19.90 -21.24
N ILE A 331 24.76 18.92 -20.50
CA ILE A 331 25.23 18.65 -19.14
C ILE A 331 26.66 18.12 -19.19
N THR A 332 26.89 17.13 -20.06
CA THR A 332 28.17 16.49 -20.21
C THR A 332 28.53 16.35 -21.68
N ASN A 333 29.79 16.65 -21.99
CA ASN A 333 30.38 16.42 -23.31
C ASN A 333 31.75 15.74 -23.14
N LEU A 334 31.77 14.43 -23.37
CA LEU A 334 33.02 13.70 -23.55
C LEU A 334 33.39 13.77 -25.03
N LYS A 335 34.40 14.60 -25.33
CA LYS A 335 34.87 14.79 -26.70
C LYS A 335 35.28 13.46 -27.33
N ASP A 336 35.10 13.31 -28.64
CA ASP A 336 35.54 12.11 -29.35
C ASP A 336 37.03 11.81 -29.10
N GLY A 337 37.32 10.62 -28.58
CA GLY A 337 38.66 10.21 -28.15
C GLY A 337 39.05 10.64 -26.72
N ALA A 338 38.15 11.23 -25.93
CA ALA A 338 38.33 11.36 -24.49
C ALA A 338 38.44 9.97 -23.84
N LYS A 339 39.19 9.86 -22.74
CA LYS A 339 39.38 8.62 -21.99
C LYS A 339 39.08 8.88 -20.51
N VAL A 340 38.12 8.15 -19.96
CA VAL A 340 37.65 8.32 -18.58
C VAL A 340 37.52 6.97 -17.89
N GLU A 341 37.93 6.87 -16.62
CA GLU A 341 37.74 5.69 -15.78
C GLU A 341 37.00 6.05 -14.48
N ARG A 342 35.92 5.34 -14.13
CA ARG A 342 35.11 5.56 -12.93
C ARG A 342 34.56 6.99 -12.86
N LEU A 343 33.61 7.28 -13.76
CA LEU A 343 32.84 8.52 -13.79
C LEU A 343 31.50 8.33 -13.08
N THR A 344 31.16 9.22 -12.15
CA THR A 344 29.90 9.17 -11.39
C THR A 344 29.15 10.50 -11.50
N PHE A 345 27.87 10.42 -11.87
CA PHE A 345 26.88 11.50 -11.77
C PHE A 345 25.80 11.07 -10.76
N GLN A 346 25.67 11.80 -9.66
CA GLN A 346 24.76 11.41 -8.58
C GLN A 346 23.97 12.57 -7.99
N ASN A 347 22.71 12.34 -7.57
CA ASN A 347 21.90 13.33 -6.86
C ASN A 347 21.78 14.68 -7.60
N MET A 348 21.85 14.69 -8.94
CA MET A 348 21.71 15.91 -9.72
C MET A 348 20.24 16.22 -10.00
N VAL A 349 19.92 17.50 -10.15
CA VAL A 349 18.61 17.98 -10.58
C VAL A 349 18.80 18.79 -11.86
N ILE A 350 18.15 18.38 -12.95
CA ILE A 350 18.29 19.01 -14.27
C ILE A 350 16.89 19.25 -14.81
N GLU A 351 16.49 20.52 -14.90
CA GLU A 351 15.12 20.92 -15.21
C GLU A 351 15.06 21.88 -16.40
N ASN A 352 14.07 21.66 -17.27
CA ASN A 352 13.73 22.51 -18.41
C ASN A 352 14.86 22.70 -19.44
N LEU A 353 15.71 21.69 -19.64
CA LEU A 353 16.67 21.68 -20.75
C LEU A 353 15.93 21.46 -22.08
N THR A 354 15.50 22.56 -22.71
CA THR A 354 14.73 22.60 -23.95
C THR A 354 15.52 23.32 -25.05
N GLY A 355 15.92 22.61 -26.12
CA GLY A 355 16.60 23.26 -27.24
C GLY A 355 18.14 23.23 -27.21
N ALA A 356 18.75 22.55 -26.23
CA ALA A 356 20.18 22.23 -26.31
C ALA A 356 20.44 21.39 -27.57
N SER A 357 21.46 21.77 -28.34
CA SER A 357 21.74 21.25 -29.68
C SER A 357 22.22 19.78 -29.65
N THR A 358 21.34 18.78 -29.41
CA THR A 358 21.53 17.30 -29.23
C THR A 358 21.70 16.81 -27.76
N SER A 359 21.98 15.51 -27.56
CA SER A 359 22.12 14.77 -26.28
C SER A 359 22.65 15.58 -25.10
N ALA A 360 21.95 15.51 -23.96
CA ALA A 360 22.36 16.17 -22.72
C ALA A 360 23.66 15.55 -22.15
N PHE A 361 23.80 14.24 -22.24
CA PHE A 361 25.02 13.51 -21.95
C PHE A 361 25.58 12.90 -23.23
N LYS A 362 26.53 13.60 -23.85
CA LYS A 362 27.16 13.17 -25.09
C LYS A 362 28.45 12.40 -24.80
N MET A 363 28.44 11.08 -25.03
CA MET A 363 29.59 10.21 -24.76
C MET A 363 29.98 9.26 -25.91
N GLY A 364 29.22 9.23 -27.01
CA GLY A 364 29.35 8.21 -28.06
C GLY A 364 30.78 7.94 -28.57
N GLY A 365 31.57 8.99 -28.82
CA GLY A 365 32.92 8.87 -29.36
C GLY A 365 34.04 8.64 -28.34
N ALA A 366 33.76 8.65 -27.04
CA ALA A 366 34.75 8.59 -25.96
C ALA A 366 34.92 7.18 -25.39
N SER A 367 36.07 6.89 -24.77
CA SER A 367 36.32 5.65 -24.04
C SER A 367 36.02 5.82 -22.56
N VAL A 368 35.09 5.04 -22.03
CA VAL A 368 34.70 5.06 -20.62
C VAL A 368 34.82 3.66 -20.02
N HIS A 369 35.59 3.53 -18.95
CA HIS A 369 35.66 2.33 -18.13
C HIS A 369 34.99 2.61 -16.80
N ASP A 370 33.92 1.89 -16.46
CA ASP A 370 33.06 2.14 -15.30
C ASP A 370 32.34 3.51 -15.30
N LEU A 371 31.01 3.46 -15.33
CA LEU A 371 30.13 4.64 -15.35
C LEU A 371 28.98 4.45 -14.36
N THR A 372 28.70 5.45 -13.53
CA THR A 372 27.53 5.47 -12.65
C THR A 372 26.71 6.74 -12.90
N ILE A 373 25.42 6.57 -13.14
CA ILE A 373 24.43 7.67 -13.21
C ILE A 373 23.30 7.27 -12.26
N SER A 374 23.26 7.82 -11.05
CA SER A 374 22.27 7.40 -10.06
C SER A 374 21.56 8.52 -9.32
N ASP A 375 20.33 8.24 -8.91
CA ASP A 375 19.55 9.11 -8.01
C ASP A 375 19.37 10.55 -8.56
N ASN A 376 19.41 10.72 -9.89
CA ASN A 376 19.26 12.01 -10.54
C ASN A 376 17.79 12.27 -10.94
N ARG A 377 17.39 13.53 -10.94
CA ARG A 377 16.07 14.00 -11.37
C ARG A 377 16.20 14.85 -12.63
N PHE A 378 15.83 14.29 -13.77
CA PHE A 378 15.80 14.93 -15.08
C PHE A 378 14.35 15.30 -15.43
N VAL A 379 13.97 16.57 -15.28
CA VAL A 379 12.56 16.99 -15.34
C VAL A 379 12.25 17.93 -16.49
N THR A 380 11.20 17.62 -17.25
CA THR A 380 10.72 18.44 -18.38
C THR A 380 11.85 18.79 -19.36
N ASN A 381 12.70 17.80 -19.67
CA ASN A 381 13.83 18.00 -20.58
C ASN A 381 13.47 17.54 -22.00
N ASP A 382 13.83 18.33 -23.01
CA ASP A 382 13.65 18.01 -24.43
C ASP A 382 14.81 18.60 -25.26
N PRO A 383 15.99 17.92 -25.29
CA PRO A 383 17.07 18.32 -26.18
C PRO A 383 16.61 18.26 -27.64
N SER A 384 17.06 19.20 -28.47
CA SER A 384 16.48 19.50 -29.80
C SER A 384 16.70 18.43 -30.90
N GLY A 385 17.16 17.24 -30.55
CA GLY A 385 17.52 16.19 -31.50
C GLY A 385 16.36 15.27 -31.87
N ALA A 386 16.45 14.62 -33.03
CA ALA A 386 15.44 13.69 -33.52
C ALA A 386 16.12 12.34 -33.81
N GLY A 387 15.64 11.28 -33.16
CA GLY A 387 16.16 9.92 -33.30
C GLY A 387 17.26 9.51 -32.32
N ILE A 388 17.71 8.26 -32.46
CA ILE A 388 18.53 7.53 -31.49
C ILE A 388 19.91 8.12 -31.23
N GLY A 389 20.50 8.78 -32.24
CA GLY A 389 21.81 9.44 -32.13
C GLY A 389 21.80 10.66 -31.20
N ASP A 390 20.62 11.16 -30.87
CA ASP A 390 20.41 12.32 -30.01
C ASP A 390 19.70 11.97 -28.70
N ALA A 391 19.73 10.69 -28.29
CA ALA A 391 19.17 10.25 -27.01
C ALA A 391 19.65 11.13 -25.84
N PHE A 392 18.81 11.33 -24.82
CA PHE A 392 19.15 12.20 -23.68
C PHE A 392 20.48 11.80 -23.04
N ILE A 393 20.69 10.49 -22.83
CA ILE A 393 21.96 9.85 -22.53
C ILE A 393 22.38 8.99 -23.71
N LEU A 394 23.43 9.44 -24.41
CA LEU A 394 24.11 8.67 -25.45
C LEU A 394 25.35 8.02 -24.87
N LEU A 395 25.29 6.70 -24.64
CA LEU A 395 26.43 5.94 -24.12
C LEU A 395 27.54 5.79 -25.19
N PRO A 396 28.81 5.58 -24.77
CA PRO A 396 29.88 5.24 -25.69
C PRO A 396 29.57 4.01 -26.56
N TYR A 397 29.95 4.06 -27.84
CA TYR A 397 29.71 2.99 -28.80
C TYR A 397 30.99 2.31 -29.30
N ASP A 398 30.90 1.27 -30.14
CA ASP A 398 32.03 0.55 -30.77
C ASP A 398 33.12 0.06 -29.79
N LYS A 399 32.74 -0.70 -28.74
CA LYS A 399 33.64 -1.24 -27.69
C LYS A 399 34.29 -0.18 -26.78
N LYS A 400 33.82 1.07 -26.83
CA LYS A 400 34.39 2.14 -26.01
C LYS A 400 33.78 2.25 -24.61
N LEU A 401 32.68 1.56 -24.34
CA LEU A 401 32.16 1.35 -22.98
C LEU A 401 32.68 0.00 -22.46
N THR A 402 33.40 0.01 -21.35
CA THR A 402 33.97 -1.20 -20.71
C THR A 402 33.77 -1.16 -19.19
N GLY A 403 34.06 -2.26 -18.51
CA GLY A 403 33.86 -2.37 -17.06
C GLY A 403 32.38 -2.50 -16.71
N THR A 404 31.93 -1.77 -15.68
CA THR A 404 30.55 -1.79 -15.18
C THR A 404 29.86 -0.44 -15.33
N THR A 405 28.74 -0.41 -16.05
CA THR A 405 27.88 0.77 -16.20
C THR A 405 26.58 0.57 -15.42
N THR A 406 26.29 1.45 -14.46
CA THR A 406 25.04 1.45 -13.69
C THR A 406 24.27 2.74 -13.92
N ILE A 407 23.02 2.63 -14.37
CA ILE A 407 22.06 3.73 -14.44
C ILE A 407 20.88 3.36 -13.54
N ALA A 408 20.77 3.96 -12.35
CA ALA A 408 19.79 3.52 -11.36
C ALA A 408 19.15 4.60 -10.49
N GLY A 409 17.89 4.42 -10.10
CA GLY A 409 17.20 5.34 -9.19
C GLY A 409 16.91 6.73 -9.78
N ASN A 410 17.04 6.89 -11.10
CA ASN A 410 16.83 8.19 -11.75
C ASN A 410 15.36 8.39 -12.16
N VAL A 411 14.93 9.65 -12.18
CA VAL A 411 13.62 10.07 -12.71
C VAL A 411 13.83 10.85 -14.00
N PHE A 412 13.25 10.38 -15.10
CA PHE A 412 13.29 11.01 -16.41
C PHE A 412 11.87 11.42 -16.80
N THR A 413 11.60 12.72 -16.91
CA THR A 413 10.35 13.23 -17.51
C THR A 413 10.71 14.14 -18.69
N ALA A 414 10.18 13.83 -19.87
CA ALA A 414 10.42 14.62 -21.07
C ALA A 414 9.47 15.83 -21.14
N ALA A 415 9.88 16.92 -21.79
CA ALA A 415 8.94 17.98 -22.15
C ALA A 415 8.01 17.51 -23.29
N ALA A 416 6.84 18.12 -23.42
CA ALA A 416 5.92 17.82 -24.52
C ALA A 416 6.55 18.32 -25.84
N GLY A 417 7.05 17.42 -26.69
CA GLY A 417 7.76 17.91 -27.87
C GLY A 417 8.33 16.84 -28.78
N ASN A 418 9.48 16.23 -28.49
CA ASN A 418 10.09 15.34 -29.49
C ASN A 418 11.21 14.40 -29.01
N THR A 419 11.42 14.21 -27.70
CA THR A 419 12.50 13.32 -27.27
C THR A 419 12.11 11.85 -27.47
N ASP A 420 12.73 11.21 -28.46
CA ASP A 420 12.40 9.83 -28.83
C ASP A 420 12.93 8.80 -27.82
N VAL A 421 14.15 9.02 -27.28
CA VAL A 421 14.89 8.04 -26.47
C VAL A 421 15.59 8.71 -25.27
N ALA A 422 15.41 8.15 -24.07
CA ALA A 422 16.11 8.58 -22.86
C ALA A 422 17.54 8.02 -22.80
N ILE A 423 17.69 6.72 -23.03
CA ILE A 423 18.98 6.02 -22.96
C ILE A 423 19.18 5.22 -24.25
N TYR A 424 20.27 5.51 -24.96
CA TYR A 424 20.71 4.71 -26.09
C TYR A 424 22.08 4.07 -25.81
N ALA A 425 22.11 2.74 -25.90
CA ALA A 425 23.33 1.95 -25.83
C ALA A 425 23.56 1.27 -27.18
N ASN A 426 24.69 1.58 -27.82
CA ASN A 426 25.15 0.91 -29.03
C ASN A 426 26.43 0.14 -28.72
N GLY A 427 26.38 -1.18 -28.83
CA GLY A 427 27.52 -2.01 -28.53
C GLY A 427 28.48 -2.23 -29.71
N PRO A 428 29.37 -3.21 -29.60
CA PRO A 428 30.50 -3.45 -30.51
C PRO A 428 30.26 -3.80 -31.98
N GLY A 429 29.03 -4.03 -32.44
CA GLY A 429 28.77 -4.63 -33.75
C GLY A 429 28.99 -6.14 -33.87
N ASP A 430 29.97 -6.69 -33.15
CA ASP A 430 30.30 -8.12 -33.09
C ASP A 430 29.92 -8.79 -31.75
N ALA A 431 29.11 -8.13 -30.92
CA ALA A 431 28.65 -8.69 -29.66
C ALA A 431 27.91 -10.01 -29.90
N LEU A 432 28.47 -11.10 -29.39
CA LEU A 432 27.76 -12.36 -29.25
C LEU A 432 26.63 -12.13 -28.25
N GLY A 433 25.38 -12.49 -28.60
CA GLY A 433 24.20 -12.15 -27.79
C GLY A 433 24.25 -12.61 -26.31
N ALA A 434 25.17 -13.52 -25.94
CA ALA A 434 25.37 -13.98 -24.56
C ALA A 434 26.48 -13.23 -23.78
N ALA A 435 27.38 -12.51 -24.45
CA ALA A 435 28.51 -11.85 -23.79
C ALA A 435 28.03 -10.70 -22.90
N TRP A 436 28.55 -10.60 -21.67
CA TRP A 436 28.18 -9.51 -20.77
C TRP A 436 28.66 -8.15 -21.28
N SER A 437 27.75 -7.17 -21.27
CA SER A 437 27.99 -5.81 -21.77
C SER A 437 28.60 -4.86 -20.73
N GLY A 438 28.52 -5.19 -19.44
CA GLY A 438 28.79 -4.24 -18.36
C GLY A 438 27.59 -3.43 -17.91
N ILE A 439 26.48 -3.42 -18.66
CA ILE A 439 25.38 -2.45 -18.49
C ILE A 439 24.27 -2.99 -17.58
N SER A 440 23.90 -2.18 -16.57
CA SER A 440 22.72 -2.34 -15.71
C SER A 440 21.91 -1.04 -15.68
N ILE A 441 20.64 -1.11 -16.07
CA ILE A 441 19.66 -0.01 -16.04
C ILE A 441 18.51 -0.47 -15.15
N ARG A 442 18.39 0.05 -13.93
CA ARG A 442 17.44 -0.48 -12.95
C ARG A 442 16.81 0.57 -12.06
N ASP A 443 15.60 0.30 -11.58
CA ASP A 443 14.95 1.16 -10.58
C ASP A 443 14.78 2.63 -11.05
N ASN A 444 14.73 2.89 -12.37
CA ASN A 444 14.49 4.23 -12.93
C ASN A 444 13.01 4.43 -13.26
N HIS A 445 12.58 5.69 -13.36
CA HIS A 445 11.27 6.08 -13.83
C HIS A 445 11.38 6.90 -15.12
N PHE A 446 10.57 6.59 -16.14
CA PHE A 446 10.55 7.31 -17.42
C PHE A 446 9.13 7.78 -17.74
N ASP A 447 8.96 9.04 -18.10
CA ASP A 447 7.69 9.57 -18.59
C ASP A 447 7.87 10.57 -19.74
N GLY A 448 6.89 10.63 -20.64
CA GLY A 448 6.85 11.57 -21.76
C GLY A 448 7.65 11.18 -23.01
N TYR A 449 8.32 10.02 -23.03
CA TYR A 449 9.09 9.57 -24.19
C TYR A 449 8.19 8.93 -25.25
N LEU A 450 8.00 9.62 -26.38
CA LEU A 450 7.00 9.28 -27.41
C LEU A 450 7.57 8.67 -28.70
N GLY A 451 8.87 8.39 -28.76
CA GLY A 451 9.56 7.77 -29.90
C GLY A 451 9.15 6.32 -30.15
N VAL A 452 9.19 5.86 -31.40
CA VAL A 452 8.90 4.45 -31.74
C VAL A 452 9.97 3.49 -31.24
N GLU A 453 11.12 4.03 -30.87
CA GLU A 453 12.33 3.34 -30.45
C GLU A 453 12.32 2.93 -28.96
N GLY A 454 11.42 3.52 -28.18
CA GLY A 454 11.28 3.36 -26.74
C GLY A 454 12.22 4.25 -25.92
N ALA A 455 11.87 4.48 -24.66
CA ALA A 455 12.65 5.30 -23.75
C ALA A 455 14.05 4.72 -23.50
N ILE A 456 14.18 3.39 -23.52
CA ILE A 456 15.47 2.69 -23.49
C ILE A 456 15.62 1.88 -24.77
N ARG A 457 16.73 2.09 -25.49
CA ARG A 457 17.08 1.30 -26.67
C ARG A 457 18.47 0.69 -26.54
N LEU A 458 18.53 -0.62 -26.68
CA LEU A 458 19.77 -1.39 -26.74
C LEU A 458 19.97 -1.93 -28.16
N TYR A 459 21.15 -1.68 -28.71
CA TYR A 459 21.58 -2.20 -30.00
C TYR A 459 22.94 -2.86 -29.85
N GLN A 460 23.07 -4.13 -30.26
CA GLN A 460 24.37 -4.81 -30.27
C GLN A 460 25.11 -4.86 -28.93
N THR A 461 24.39 -4.80 -27.82
CA THR A 461 24.99 -4.69 -26.49
C THR A 461 25.53 -6.03 -25.97
N GLY A 462 25.04 -7.18 -26.44
CA GLY A 462 25.17 -8.44 -25.71
C GLY A 462 24.17 -8.48 -24.54
N THR A 463 24.53 -9.14 -23.44
CA THR A 463 23.73 -9.23 -22.22
C THR A 463 23.83 -7.92 -21.42
N ALA A 464 22.71 -7.24 -21.22
CA ALA A 464 22.53 -6.05 -20.41
C ALA A 464 21.30 -6.21 -19.51
N THR A 465 21.41 -5.83 -18.24
CA THR A 465 20.31 -5.98 -17.29
C THR A 465 19.44 -4.73 -17.27
N VAL A 466 18.16 -4.87 -17.62
CA VAL A 466 17.12 -3.84 -17.57
C VAL A 466 15.96 -4.36 -16.72
N GLU A 467 15.88 -3.95 -15.46
CA GLU A 467 14.94 -4.52 -14.48
C GLU A 467 14.34 -3.46 -13.55
N ARG A 468 13.12 -3.67 -13.08
CA ARG A 468 12.41 -2.80 -12.13
C ARG A 468 12.28 -1.32 -12.56
N ASN A 469 12.37 -1.03 -13.85
CA ASN A 469 12.15 0.32 -14.37
C ASN A 469 10.64 0.55 -14.55
N THR A 470 10.16 1.73 -14.20
CA THR A 470 8.74 2.11 -14.36
C THR A 470 8.57 3.13 -15.47
N PHE A 471 7.40 3.12 -16.11
CA PHE A 471 7.09 3.98 -17.25
C PHE A 471 5.74 4.66 -17.02
N GLY A 472 5.75 5.97 -16.88
CA GLY A 472 4.57 6.81 -16.71
C GLY A 472 3.65 6.81 -17.93
N PRO A 473 2.40 7.30 -17.78
CA PRO A 473 1.35 7.22 -18.80
C PRO A 473 1.64 8.02 -20.07
N GLY A 474 2.53 9.02 -19.99
CA GLY A 474 3.03 9.79 -21.12
C GLY A 474 4.08 9.05 -21.96
N THR A 475 4.58 7.89 -21.51
CA THR A 475 5.50 7.06 -22.30
C THR A 475 4.75 6.31 -23.40
N LYS A 476 5.36 6.22 -24.58
CA LYS A 476 4.83 5.40 -25.66
C LYS A 476 4.94 3.92 -25.31
N SER A 477 3.79 3.27 -25.39
CA SER A 477 3.67 1.82 -25.29
C SER A 477 2.49 1.35 -26.13
N ARG A 478 2.50 0.09 -26.55
CA ARG A 478 1.35 -0.53 -27.20
C ARG A 478 0.15 -0.38 -26.28
N THR A 479 -0.98 0.05 -26.83
CA THR A 479 -2.28 -0.05 -26.14
C THR A 479 -2.50 -1.50 -25.69
N ALA A 480 -3.36 -1.74 -24.69
CA ALA A 480 -3.68 -3.08 -24.23
C ALA A 480 -4.21 -3.98 -25.37
N THR A 481 -3.31 -4.71 -26.03
CA THR A 481 -3.58 -5.68 -27.10
C THR A 481 -3.07 -7.05 -26.69
N VAL A 482 -3.42 -8.09 -27.45
CA VAL A 482 -3.00 -9.47 -27.20
C VAL A 482 -1.54 -9.77 -27.55
N ASP A 483 -0.81 -8.80 -28.13
CA ASP A 483 0.55 -8.99 -28.66
C ASP A 483 1.62 -8.38 -27.74
N GLU A 484 2.78 -9.03 -27.68
CA GLU A 484 3.98 -8.54 -26.99
C GLU A 484 4.50 -7.22 -27.60
N GLU A 485 5.26 -6.44 -26.83
CA GLU A 485 6.07 -5.36 -27.39
C GLU A 485 7.16 -5.94 -28.29
N THR A 486 7.20 -5.51 -29.55
CA THR A 486 8.23 -5.93 -30.52
C THR A 486 9.04 -4.72 -30.97
N ALA A 487 10.33 -4.94 -31.20
CA ALA A 487 11.34 -3.92 -31.54
C ALA A 487 11.01 -2.92 -32.67
N ASN A 488 9.95 -3.16 -33.46
CA ASN A 488 9.63 -2.40 -34.67
C ASN A 488 8.47 -1.41 -34.49
N THR A 489 7.75 -1.43 -33.37
CA THR A 489 6.58 -0.54 -33.14
C THR A 489 6.31 -0.29 -31.66
N THR A 490 6.14 0.97 -31.26
CA THR A 490 5.48 1.44 -30.02
C THR A 490 5.86 0.64 -28.76
N VAL A 491 7.04 0.84 -28.21
CA VAL A 491 7.59 0.06 -27.09
C VAL A 491 8.18 0.97 -26.00
N MET A 492 8.22 0.51 -24.75
CA MET A 492 8.85 1.26 -23.65
C MET A 492 10.36 0.99 -23.60
N PHE A 493 10.73 -0.26 -23.86
CA PHE A 493 12.09 -0.78 -23.85
C PHE A 493 12.31 -1.68 -25.07
N THR A 494 13.46 -1.50 -25.74
CA THR A 494 13.78 -2.23 -26.96
C THR A 494 15.13 -2.93 -26.91
N ASN A 495 15.10 -4.25 -27.05
CA ASN A 495 16.21 -5.03 -27.59
C ASN A 495 16.09 -5.01 -29.12
N TYR A 496 16.84 -4.13 -29.80
CA TYR A 496 16.58 -3.84 -31.21
C TYR A 496 16.82 -5.05 -32.13
N ASP A 497 17.92 -5.75 -31.92
CA ASP A 497 18.31 -6.93 -32.69
C ASP A 497 18.60 -8.12 -31.78
N ASN A 498 18.87 -9.28 -32.39
CA ASN A 498 19.10 -10.53 -31.67
C ASN A 498 20.44 -10.56 -30.92
N THR A 499 21.25 -9.51 -31.01
CA THR A 499 22.53 -9.40 -30.29
C THR A 499 22.39 -8.58 -29.00
N ALA A 500 21.31 -7.82 -28.83
CA ALA A 500 20.93 -7.23 -27.55
C ALA A 500 20.06 -8.22 -26.75
N ASN A 501 20.54 -8.69 -25.60
CA ASN A 501 19.85 -9.62 -24.70
C ASN A 501 19.27 -10.86 -25.40
N GLN A 502 19.87 -11.32 -26.51
CA GLN A 502 19.35 -12.41 -27.35
C GLN A 502 17.90 -12.24 -27.81
N LYS A 503 17.34 -11.03 -27.67
CA LYS A 503 15.91 -10.76 -27.86
C LYS A 503 15.04 -11.79 -27.13
N VAL A 504 15.36 -12.03 -25.85
CA VAL A 504 14.58 -12.96 -24.99
C VAL A 504 13.09 -12.62 -25.08
N GLN A 505 12.28 -13.63 -25.35
CA GLN A 505 10.83 -13.53 -25.37
C GLN A 505 10.25 -13.44 -23.96
N THR A 506 9.16 -12.70 -23.81
CA THR A 506 8.58 -12.41 -22.51
C THR A 506 7.47 -13.39 -22.15
N TRP A 507 7.50 -13.92 -20.93
CA TRP A 507 6.33 -14.56 -20.32
C TRP A 507 5.17 -13.57 -20.25
N TYR A 508 3.95 -14.05 -20.45
CA TYR A 508 2.79 -13.17 -20.54
C TYR A 508 1.57 -13.71 -19.80
N PRO A 509 0.71 -12.86 -19.26
CA PRO A 509 -0.54 -13.31 -18.64
C PRO A 509 -1.51 -13.93 -19.67
N GLU A 510 -2.13 -15.09 -19.34
CA GLU A 510 -2.90 -15.92 -20.28
C GLU A 510 -4.29 -15.38 -20.63
N ALA A 511 -4.99 -14.77 -19.67
CA ALA A 511 -6.29 -14.10 -19.80
C ALA A 511 -6.52 -13.25 -18.52
N ALA A 512 -7.58 -12.42 -18.48
CA ALA A 512 -7.87 -11.49 -17.39
C ALA A 512 -7.51 -12.08 -16.01
N ALA A 513 -6.60 -11.45 -15.29
CA ALA A 513 -6.25 -11.90 -13.94
C ALA A 513 -7.44 -11.57 -13.03
N ALA A 514 -7.99 -12.59 -12.38
CA ALA A 514 -9.09 -12.44 -11.44
C ALA A 514 -8.53 -12.23 -10.02
N GLY A 515 -9.05 -11.26 -9.29
CA GLY A 515 -8.92 -11.17 -7.84
C GLY A 515 -10.12 -11.78 -7.12
N PRO A 516 -10.03 -12.12 -5.82
CA PRO A 516 -8.91 -12.68 -5.07
C PRO A 516 -8.96 -14.21 -5.03
N VAL A 517 -7.84 -14.86 -4.71
CA VAL A 517 -7.74 -16.31 -4.45
C VAL A 517 -7.67 -16.59 -2.96
N HIS A 518 -8.29 -17.69 -2.56
CA HIS A 518 -8.27 -18.25 -1.20
C HIS A 518 -6.85 -18.41 -0.62
N PRO A 519 -6.66 -18.18 0.68
CA PRO A 519 -5.55 -18.77 1.42
C PRO A 519 -5.84 -20.27 1.58
N GLY A 520 -5.50 -21.09 0.58
CA GLY A 520 -5.76 -22.52 0.71
C GLY A 520 -5.38 -23.45 -0.43
N SER A 521 -5.22 -22.99 -1.67
CA SER A 521 -4.84 -23.92 -2.75
C SER A 521 -3.95 -23.29 -3.82
N LEU A 522 -2.93 -24.06 -4.18
CA LEU A 522 -1.82 -23.81 -5.10
C LEU A 522 -0.60 -23.10 -4.46
N GLN A 523 0.57 -23.75 -4.60
CA GLN A 523 1.89 -23.19 -4.29
C GLN A 523 2.19 -22.03 -5.25
N ALA A 524 1.54 -20.87 -5.07
CA ALA A 524 1.90 -19.66 -5.78
C ALA A 524 3.22 -19.14 -5.19
N ALA A 525 4.19 -18.83 -6.05
CA ALA A 525 5.41 -18.17 -5.61
C ALA A 525 5.09 -16.69 -5.34
N ARG A 526 5.27 -16.27 -4.09
CA ARG A 526 5.03 -14.90 -3.64
C ARG A 526 6.26 -14.03 -3.90
N PRO A 527 6.11 -12.80 -4.44
CA PRO A 527 7.21 -11.85 -4.48
C PRO A 527 7.73 -11.56 -3.06
N PRO A 528 9.05 -11.41 -2.83
CA PRO A 528 9.52 -10.81 -1.60
C PRO A 528 8.94 -9.39 -1.51
N ALA A 529 8.47 -8.99 -0.32
CA ALA A 529 7.92 -7.66 -0.09
C ALA A 529 8.94 -6.61 -0.54
N THR A 530 8.58 -5.79 -1.51
CA THR A 530 9.36 -4.60 -1.87
C THR A 530 9.38 -3.67 -0.67
N PRO A 531 10.54 -3.11 -0.28
CA PRO A 531 10.58 -2.06 0.72
C PRO A 531 9.91 -0.80 0.15
N GLN A 532 8.58 -0.70 0.33
CA GLN A 532 7.91 0.60 0.25
C GLN A 532 8.41 1.47 1.40
N PRO A 533 8.49 2.81 1.21
CA PRO A 533 8.64 3.72 2.33
C PRO A 533 7.56 3.37 3.37
N ALA A 534 7.98 3.07 4.59
CA ALA A 534 7.07 2.72 5.67
C ALA A 534 6.12 3.89 5.90
N THR A 535 4.89 3.76 5.38
CA THR A 535 3.77 4.52 5.88
C THR A 535 3.31 3.78 7.14
N ASP A 536 3.22 4.49 8.25
CA ASP A 536 2.70 3.95 9.50
C ASP A 536 1.32 4.57 9.74
N PRO A 537 0.21 3.80 9.70
CA PRO A 537 0.13 2.35 9.45
C PRO A 537 0.36 1.96 7.96
N PRO A 538 0.78 0.71 7.68
CA PRO A 538 1.03 0.23 6.32
C PRO A 538 -0.22 0.36 5.46
N ALA A 539 -0.06 0.90 4.26
CA ALA A 539 -1.17 1.01 3.30
C ALA A 539 -1.81 -0.37 3.07
N PRO A 540 -3.16 -0.47 3.07
CA PRO A 540 -3.84 -1.73 2.83
C PRO A 540 -3.44 -2.29 1.45
N THR A 541 -3.39 -3.61 1.35
CA THR A 541 -3.05 -4.32 0.11
C THR A 541 -4.09 -5.40 -0.19
N CYS A 542 -4.24 -5.73 -1.47
CA CYS A 542 -5.11 -6.78 -1.95
C CYS A 542 -4.30 -7.84 -2.70
N ALA A 543 -4.47 -9.11 -2.33
CA ALA A 543 -3.84 -10.21 -3.04
C ALA A 543 -4.67 -10.59 -4.28
N ALA A 544 -4.00 -10.77 -5.40
CA ALA A 544 -4.56 -11.29 -6.65
C ALA A 544 -3.67 -12.44 -7.15
N THR A 545 -4.16 -13.25 -8.08
CA THR A 545 -3.33 -14.25 -8.77
C THR A 545 -3.40 -14.06 -10.26
N ALA A 546 -2.30 -14.37 -10.94
CA ALA A 546 -2.24 -14.37 -12.39
C ALA A 546 -1.62 -15.66 -12.90
N THR A 547 -2.25 -16.26 -13.91
CA THR A 547 -1.66 -17.35 -14.69
C THR A 547 -0.85 -16.75 -15.82
N LEU A 548 0.43 -17.09 -15.85
CA LEU A 548 1.41 -16.64 -16.83
C LEU A 548 1.77 -17.80 -17.76
N VAL A 549 1.84 -17.53 -19.05
CA VAL A 549 2.20 -18.47 -20.11
C VAL A 549 3.66 -18.27 -20.48
N LYS A 550 4.37 -19.38 -20.60
CA LYS A 550 5.71 -19.45 -21.16
C LYS A 550 5.65 -19.40 -22.69
N PRO A 551 6.45 -18.57 -23.37
CA PRO A 551 6.59 -18.63 -24.82
C PRO A 551 7.13 -20.00 -25.27
N THR A 552 6.55 -20.60 -26.31
CA THR A 552 6.90 -21.96 -26.77
C THR A 552 7.52 -22.01 -28.17
N GLN A 553 7.52 -20.91 -28.93
CA GLN A 553 7.99 -20.87 -30.31
C GLN A 553 8.75 -19.57 -30.62
N GLY A 554 9.73 -19.67 -31.52
CA GLY A 554 10.54 -18.55 -32.02
C GLY A 554 11.95 -18.50 -31.42
N GLU A 555 12.76 -17.56 -31.90
CA GLU A 555 14.08 -17.28 -31.34
C GLU A 555 13.95 -16.55 -30.00
N GLY A 556 14.89 -16.80 -29.07
CA GLY A 556 14.90 -16.13 -27.76
C GLY A 556 13.95 -16.71 -26.72
N VAL A 557 13.37 -17.90 -26.92
CA VAL A 557 12.54 -18.57 -25.89
C VAL A 557 13.35 -18.77 -24.61
N PRO A 558 12.90 -18.26 -23.44
CA PRO A 558 13.66 -18.35 -22.20
C PRO A 558 13.72 -19.80 -21.67
N GLY A 559 14.92 -20.21 -21.22
CA GLY A 559 15.10 -21.45 -20.47
C GLY A 559 14.53 -21.35 -19.05
N ASP A 560 14.27 -22.49 -18.41
CA ASP A 560 13.83 -22.52 -17.00
C ASP A 560 15.02 -22.77 -16.05
N PRO A 561 15.06 -22.15 -14.87
CA PRO A 561 14.08 -21.20 -14.33
C PRO A 561 14.30 -19.74 -14.79
N VAL A 562 13.26 -18.91 -14.69
CA VAL A 562 13.32 -17.45 -14.92
C VAL A 562 12.97 -16.66 -13.66
N THR A 563 13.29 -15.37 -13.67
CA THR A 563 12.73 -14.37 -12.76
C THR A 563 11.74 -13.49 -13.53
N LEU A 564 10.59 -13.19 -12.95
CA LEU A 564 9.54 -12.38 -13.56
C LEU A 564 9.30 -11.10 -12.75
N ASP A 565 9.54 -9.95 -13.35
CA ASP A 565 9.19 -8.65 -12.78
C ASP A 565 7.73 -8.33 -13.14
N LEU A 566 6.93 -7.99 -12.14
CA LEU A 566 5.48 -7.74 -12.29
C LEU A 566 5.20 -6.24 -12.19
N TYR A 567 4.33 -5.75 -13.07
CA TYR A 567 3.97 -4.34 -13.13
C TYR A 567 2.46 -4.17 -13.25
N TRP A 568 1.92 -3.19 -12.53
CA TRP A 568 0.56 -2.71 -12.74
C TRP A 568 0.56 -1.59 -13.76
N THR A 569 -0.49 -1.55 -14.56
CA THR A 569 -0.76 -0.45 -15.47
C THR A 569 -2.18 0.06 -15.36
N ARG A 570 -2.37 1.38 -15.54
CA ARG A 570 -3.71 1.95 -15.62
C ARG A 570 -4.36 1.63 -16.95
N GLU A 571 -3.60 1.76 -18.04
CA GLU A 571 -4.08 1.56 -19.40
C GLU A 571 -3.12 0.73 -20.23
N ARG A 572 -1.84 1.14 -20.26
CA ARG A 572 -0.90 0.55 -21.20
C ARG A 572 0.57 0.51 -20.76
N THR A 573 1.09 1.39 -19.93
CA THR A 573 2.54 1.40 -19.63
C THR A 573 2.91 0.45 -18.49
N ALA A 574 4.01 0.65 -17.77
CA ALA A 574 4.38 -0.12 -16.59
C ALA A 574 4.59 0.86 -15.43
N GLU A 575 3.51 1.52 -15.05
CA GLU A 575 3.50 2.67 -14.14
C GLU A 575 3.98 2.30 -12.74
N LEU A 576 3.64 1.10 -12.26
CA LEU A 576 3.93 0.66 -10.90
C LEU A 576 4.57 -0.73 -10.89
N TYR A 577 5.74 -0.85 -10.28
CA TYR A 577 6.39 -2.14 -10.04
C TYR A 577 5.80 -2.82 -8.80
N LEU A 578 5.33 -4.07 -8.97
CA LEU A 578 4.63 -4.86 -7.94
C LEU A 578 5.54 -5.89 -7.24
N GLY A 579 6.77 -6.06 -7.71
CA GLY A 579 7.73 -7.04 -7.19
C GLY A 579 8.21 -8.04 -8.25
N SER A 580 9.12 -8.93 -7.86
CA SER A 580 9.64 -9.99 -8.73
C SER A 580 9.39 -11.38 -8.17
N VAL A 581 9.11 -12.34 -9.02
CA VAL A 581 8.98 -13.75 -8.68
C VAL A 581 10.16 -14.51 -9.29
N ALA A 582 11.06 -14.99 -8.44
CA ALA A 582 12.24 -15.74 -8.88
C ALA A 582 11.97 -17.25 -8.92
N GLY A 583 12.70 -17.97 -9.77
CA GLY A 583 12.67 -19.44 -9.81
C GLY A 583 11.46 -20.03 -10.55
N VAL A 584 10.76 -19.23 -11.37
CA VAL A 584 9.58 -19.66 -12.10
C VAL A 584 9.96 -20.69 -13.17
N ARG A 585 9.19 -21.78 -13.25
CA ARG A 585 9.39 -22.88 -14.21
C ARG A 585 8.08 -23.17 -14.92
N GLY A 586 8.11 -23.38 -16.23
CA GLY A 586 6.92 -23.68 -17.01
C GLY A 586 6.76 -25.18 -17.24
N GLN A 587 6.55 -25.97 -16.17
CA GLN A 587 6.49 -27.44 -16.27
C GLN A 587 5.43 -27.93 -17.27
N ASP A 588 4.33 -27.17 -17.45
CA ASP A 588 3.26 -27.42 -18.43
C ASP A 588 3.02 -26.23 -19.37
N GLY A 589 4.01 -25.35 -19.54
CA GLY A 589 3.88 -24.13 -20.34
C GLY A 589 3.18 -22.96 -19.63
N THR A 590 2.70 -23.13 -18.40
CA THR A 590 2.12 -22.06 -17.57
C THR A 590 2.67 -22.06 -16.14
N ALA A 591 2.50 -20.95 -15.42
CA ALA A 591 2.79 -20.81 -14.00
C ALA A 591 1.82 -19.81 -13.34
N THR A 592 1.35 -20.09 -12.13
CA THR A 592 0.51 -19.16 -11.35
C THR A 592 1.36 -18.37 -10.36
N VAL A 593 1.23 -17.05 -10.37
CA VAL A 593 1.92 -16.13 -9.45
C VAL A 593 0.92 -15.37 -8.58
N GLU A 594 1.30 -15.05 -7.35
CA GLU A 594 0.56 -14.15 -6.48
C GLU A 594 1.05 -12.70 -6.72
N VAL A 595 0.11 -11.75 -6.73
CA VAL A 595 0.36 -10.33 -6.97
C VAL A 595 -0.23 -9.53 -5.81
N THR A 596 0.56 -8.67 -5.19
CA THR A 596 0.09 -7.76 -4.14
C THR A 596 -0.21 -6.40 -4.75
N LEU A 597 -1.48 -5.98 -4.70
CA LEU A 597 -1.98 -4.73 -5.27
C LEU A 597 -2.16 -3.68 -4.16
N PRO A 598 -1.52 -2.50 -4.26
CA PRO A 598 -1.77 -1.41 -3.32
C PRO A 598 -3.17 -0.82 -3.45
N VAL A 599 -3.70 -0.33 -2.34
CA VAL A 599 -5.07 0.19 -2.25
C VAL A 599 -5.08 1.70 -2.14
N GLY A 600 -5.95 2.34 -2.92
CA GLY A 600 -6.09 3.78 -2.96
C GLY A 600 -5.08 4.46 -3.88
N PRO A 601 -4.91 5.79 -3.74
CA PRO A 601 -3.98 6.55 -4.55
C PRO A 601 -2.53 6.11 -4.33
N VAL A 602 -1.76 6.00 -5.43
CA VAL A 602 -0.34 5.67 -5.41
C VAL A 602 0.45 6.86 -5.94
N THR A 603 1.54 7.23 -5.27
CA THR A 603 2.47 8.26 -5.76
C THR A 603 3.56 7.59 -6.58
N LEU A 604 3.67 7.96 -7.84
CA LEU A 604 4.72 7.51 -8.76
C LEU A 604 6.06 8.21 -8.43
N PRO A 605 7.20 7.68 -8.88
CA PRO A 605 8.52 8.24 -8.56
C PRO A 605 8.76 9.69 -9.03
N ASP A 606 8.02 10.16 -10.03
CA ASP A 606 8.04 11.56 -10.49
C ASP A 606 7.32 12.53 -9.52
N GLY A 607 6.52 11.99 -8.60
CA GLY A 607 5.64 12.71 -7.67
C GLY A 607 4.17 12.72 -8.09
N THR A 608 3.83 12.16 -9.27
CA THR A 608 2.46 12.12 -9.78
C THR A 608 1.61 11.15 -8.96
N VAL A 609 0.44 11.59 -8.51
CA VAL A 609 -0.52 10.73 -7.80
C VAL A 609 -1.52 10.16 -8.79
N VAL A 610 -1.60 8.83 -8.85
CA VAL A 610 -2.56 8.09 -9.69
C VAL A 610 -3.53 7.31 -8.83
N ASN A 611 -4.75 7.09 -9.33
CA ASN A 611 -5.64 6.10 -8.73
C ASN A 611 -4.98 4.73 -8.87
N GLY A 612 -4.66 4.08 -7.75
CA GLY A 612 -3.97 2.80 -7.75
C GLY A 612 -4.83 1.64 -8.28
N PRO A 613 -4.27 0.41 -8.26
CA PRO A 613 -4.93 -0.78 -8.79
C PRO A 613 -6.26 -1.10 -8.11
N VAL A 614 -6.43 -0.71 -6.85
CA VAL A 614 -7.66 -0.98 -6.08
C VAL A 614 -8.25 0.33 -5.59
N ASP A 615 -9.51 0.57 -5.95
CA ASP A 615 -10.26 1.73 -5.47
C ASP A 615 -10.50 1.61 -3.96
N ALA A 616 -10.00 2.55 -3.16
CA ALA A 616 -10.14 2.49 -1.70
C ALA A 616 -11.61 2.63 -1.24
N ALA A 617 -12.45 3.32 -2.02
CA ALA A 617 -13.86 3.51 -1.70
C ALA A 617 -14.67 2.27 -2.06
N THR A 618 -14.48 1.72 -3.27
CA THR A 618 -15.33 0.63 -3.77
C THR A 618 -14.74 -0.76 -3.60
N GLY A 619 -13.44 -0.92 -3.40
CA GLY A 619 -12.75 -2.22 -3.44
C GLY A 619 -12.50 -2.76 -4.85
N ALA A 620 -13.03 -2.09 -5.87
CA ALA A 620 -12.96 -2.56 -7.25
C ALA A 620 -11.51 -2.53 -7.78
N VAL A 621 -11.09 -3.65 -8.36
CA VAL A 621 -9.79 -3.78 -9.01
C VAL A 621 -9.89 -3.20 -10.43
N ARG A 622 -8.87 -2.43 -10.84
CA ARG A 622 -8.79 -1.77 -12.16
C ARG A 622 -7.39 -1.84 -12.75
N GLY A 623 -7.30 -1.52 -14.04
CA GLY A 623 -6.04 -1.52 -14.79
C GLY A 623 -5.67 -2.90 -15.29
N GLY A 624 -4.38 -3.15 -15.47
CA GLY A 624 -3.85 -4.40 -16.01
C GLY A 624 -2.53 -4.83 -15.39
N LEU A 625 -2.17 -6.09 -15.61
CA LEU A 625 -0.89 -6.68 -15.28
C LEU A 625 0.00 -6.73 -16.52
N ARG A 626 1.27 -6.37 -16.35
CA ARG A 626 2.36 -6.61 -17.29
C ARG A 626 3.49 -7.36 -16.60
N VAL A 627 4.30 -8.02 -17.41
CA VAL A 627 5.42 -8.84 -16.96
C VAL A 627 6.65 -8.49 -17.79
N GLN A 628 7.81 -8.51 -17.15
CA GLN A 628 9.10 -8.54 -17.82
C GLN A 628 9.85 -9.79 -17.36
N THR A 629 10.37 -10.58 -18.30
CA THR A 629 11.15 -11.78 -18.02
C THR A 629 12.64 -11.45 -17.92
N GLN A 630 13.26 -11.97 -16.87
CA GLN A 630 14.69 -11.91 -16.59
C GLN A 630 15.27 -13.33 -16.65
N VAL A 631 16.21 -13.57 -17.57
CA VAL A 631 16.93 -14.85 -17.69
C VAL A 631 18.27 -14.74 -17.01
N GLY A 632 18.47 -15.51 -15.96
CA GLY A 632 19.72 -15.59 -15.22
C GLY A 632 20.81 -16.30 -16.00
N LEU A 633 21.89 -15.59 -16.32
CA LEU A 633 23.13 -16.14 -16.81
C LEU A 633 24.20 -15.98 -15.73
N ALA A 634 24.69 -17.12 -15.22
CA ALA A 634 25.89 -17.10 -14.40
C ALA A 634 27.09 -16.77 -15.30
N ASP A 635 27.86 -15.74 -14.93
CA ASP A 635 29.15 -15.50 -15.55
C ASP A 635 30.20 -16.53 -15.06
N ALA A 636 31.43 -16.42 -15.58
CA ALA A 636 32.53 -17.32 -15.23
C ALA A 636 32.88 -17.30 -13.72
N ASP A 637 32.49 -16.24 -13.01
CA ASP A 637 32.72 -16.02 -11.58
C ASP A 637 31.51 -16.43 -10.72
N GLY A 638 30.45 -16.97 -11.34
CA GLY A 638 29.23 -17.42 -10.66
C GLY A 638 28.26 -16.29 -10.29
N VAL A 639 28.49 -15.06 -10.75
CA VAL A 639 27.56 -13.94 -10.58
C VAL A 639 26.43 -14.09 -11.59
N VAL A 640 25.19 -14.18 -11.10
CA VAL A 640 24.00 -14.23 -11.96
C VAL A 640 23.69 -12.83 -12.48
N ARG A 641 23.71 -12.67 -13.79
CA ARG A 641 23.31 -11.45 -14.50
C ARG A 641 22.07 -11.73 -15.33
N HIS A 642 21.20 -10.74 -15.48
CA HIS A 642 19.95 -10.94 -16.21
C HIS A 642 20.06 -10.46 -17.65
N GLN A 643 19.64 -11.31 -18.58
CA GLN A 643 19.13 -10.86 -19.87
C GLN A 643 17.67 -10.46 -19.68
N SER A 644 17.36 -9.24 -20.08
CA SER A 644 16.03 -8.68 -19.89
C SER A 644 15.26 -8.70 -21.22
N SER A 645 14.08 -9.30 -21.18
CA SER A 645 13.11 -9.23 -22.27
C SER A 645 12.44 -7.86 -22.35
N GLN A 646 11.74 -7.62 -23.46
CA GLN A 646 10.81 -6.49 -23.58
C GLN A 646 9.62 -6.68 -22.61
N TYR A 647 8.62 -5.80 -22.67
CA TYR A 647 7.44 -5.93 -21.82
C TYR A 647 6.36 -6.77 -22.49
N SER A 648 5.75 -7.68 -21.72
CA SER A 648 4.66 -8.51 -22.19
C SER A 648 3.43 -7.68 -22.54
N ARG A 649 2.45 -8.31 -23.19
CA ARG A 649 1.11 -7.75 -23.38
C ARG A 649 0.44 -7.34 -22.05
N VAL A 650 -0.53 -6.44 -22.14
CA VAL A 650 -1.35 -6.05 -20.99
C VAL A 650 -2.56 -6.96 -20.88
N VAL A 651 -2.84 -7.44 -19.68
CA VAL A 651 -4.07 -8.17 -19.37
C VAL A 651 -4.80 -7.47 -18.23
N ALA A 652 -6.08 -7.19 -18.44
CA ALA A 652 -6.90 -6.51 -17.44
C ALA A 652 -6.95 -7.27 -16.12
N LEU A 653 -6.83 -6.55 -15.02
CA LEU A 653 -7.16 -7.04 -13.69
C LEU A 653 -8.68 -6.89 -13.48
N THR A 654 -9.32 -7.92 -12.96
CA THR A 654 -10.76 -7.94 -12.67
C THR A 654 -11.00 -8.46 -11.26
N GLY A 655 -12.13 -8.10 -10.65
CA GLY A 655 -12.51 -8.55 -9.31
C GLY A 655 -12.71 -7.41 -8.32
N ASP A 656 -12.95 -7.78 -7.06
CA ASP A 656 -13.21 -6.87 -5.95
C ASP A 656 -12.45 -7.34 -4.71
N CYS A 657 -11.85 -6.40 -4.00
CA CYS A 657 -11.11 -6.63 -2.77
C CYS A 657 -11.97 -6.40 -1.52
N ALA A 658 -13.20 -5.87 -1.67
CA ALA A 658 -14.16 -5.76 -0.59
C ALA A 658 -15.00 -7.05 -0.46
N PRO A 659 -15.16 -7.61 0.75
CA PRO A 659 -16.02 -8.76 0.96
C PRO A 659 -17.48 -8.37 0.72
N VAL A 660 -18.17 -9.13 -0.13
CA VAL A 660 -19.62 -9.08 -0.26
C VAL A 660 -20.20 -10.16 0.64
N VAL A 661 -21.03 -9.75 1.58
CA VAL A 661 -21.56 -10.64 2.61
C VAL A 661 -23.06 -10.85 2.40
N SER A 662 -23.52 -12.07 2.66
CA SER A 662 -24.92 -12.47 2.65
C SER A 662 -25.27 -13.15 3.96
N LEU A 663 -26.53 -13.00 4.37
CA LEU A 663 -27.10 -13.63 5.56
C LEU A 663 -28.29 -14.49 5.17
N ALA A 664 -28.31 -15.72 5.67
CA ALA A 664 -29.41 -16.66 5.48
C ALA A 664 -29.69 -17.46 6.75
N GLN A 665 -30.84 -18.13 6.83
CA GLN A 665 -31.08 -19.18 7.83
C GLN A 665 -30.09 -20.33 7.60
N ALA A 666 -29.50 -20.87 8.68
CA ALA A 666 -28.57 -22.00 8.55
C ALA A 666 -29.29 -23.30 8.13
N ASP A 667 -30.57 -23.45 8.50
CA ASP A 667 -31.48 -24.50 8.02
C ASP A 667 -32.66 -23.86 7.27
N PRO A 668 -32.66 -23.89 5.93
CA PRO A 668 -33.61 -23.15 5.10
C PRO A 668 -35.02 -23.74 5.09
N ASN A 669 -35.26 -24.88 5.74
CA ASN A 669 -36.60 -25.47 5.81
C ASN A 669 -37.36 -25.06 7.09
N ARG A 670 -36.78 -24.15 7.89
CA ARG A 670 -37.19 -23.89 9.26
C ARG A 670 -37.68 -22.46 9.45
N GLU A 671 -38.88 -22.16 8.97
CA GLU A 671 -39.47 -20.81 9.09
C GLU A 671 -39.89 -20.44 10.53
N SER A 672 -40.27 -21.44 11.31
CA SER A 672 -40.68 -21.29 12.71
C SER A 672 -40.11 -22.41 13.57
N THR A 673 -39.75 -22.11 14.82
CA THR A 673 -39.22 -23.12 15.72
C THR A 673 -39.42 -22.84 17.20
N MET A 674 -39.41 -23.91 18.00
CA MET A 674 -39.35 -23.84 19.46
C MET A 674 -37.93 -24.07 20.00
N GLU A 675 -36.93 -24.23 19.11
CA GLU A 675 -35.53 -24.19 19.52
C GLU A 675 -35.11 -22.75 19.78
N ARG A 676 -34.54 -22.52 20.95
CA ARG A 676 -34.23 -21.19 21.44
C ARG A 676 -33.06 -20.52 20.71
N ASP A 677 -32.13 -21.35 20.27
CA ASP A 677 -30.92 -20.95 19.55
C ASP A 677 -31.22 -20.93 18.04
N LEU A 678 -31.49 -19.73 17.53
CA LEU A 678 -31.75 -19.49 16.12
C LEU A 678 -30.40 -19.32 15.41
N VAL A 679 -30.10 -20.22 14.48
CA VAL A 679 -28.80 -20.24 13.79
C VAL A 679 -28.93 -19.60 12.40
N PHE A 680 -28.16 -18.54 12.18
CA PHE A 680 -28.01 -17.88 10.89
C PHE A 680 -26.62 -18.17 10.32
N ARG A 681 -26.51 -18.20 8.99
CA ARG A 681 -25.23 -18.34 8.29
C ARG A 681 -24.87 -17.05 7.58
N VAL A 682 -23.68 -16.55 7.91
CA VAL A 682 -22.99 -15.50 7.17
C VAL A 682 -22.16 -16.18 6.08
N THR A 683 -22.33 -15.77 4.83
CA THR A 683 -21.47 -16.20 3.72
C THR A 683 -20.83 -14.98 3.07
N SER A 684 -19.50 -15.00 2.96
CA SER A 684 -18.71 -13.94 2.33
C SER A 684 -18.07 -14.43 1.04
N THR A 685 -17.99 -13.56 0.03
CA THR A 685 -17.26 -13.84 -1.21
C THR A 685 -15.75 -13.96 -0.99
N LEU A 686 -15.23 -13.39 0.09
CA LEU A 686 -13.82 -13.43 0.49
C LEU A 686 -13.66 -13.98 1.92
N PRO A 687 -12.52 -14.62 2.24
CA PRO A 687 -12.18 -14.94 3.62
C PRO A 687 -12.24 -13.69 4.50
N LEU A 688 -13.02 -13.74 5.57
CA LEU A 688 -13.03 -12.71 6.60
C LEU A 688 -11.95 -13.03 7.64
N ASP A 689 -11.35 -11.99 8.21
CA ASP A 689 -10.49 -12.11 9.37
C ASP A 689 -11.36 -12.50 10.57
N PRO A 690 -11.18 -13.69 11.17
CA PRO A 690 -11.98 -14.14 12.30
C PRO A 690 -11.91 -13.19 13.50
N ALA A 691 -10.85 -12.39 13.64
CA ALA A 691 -10.74 -11.40 14.71
C ALA A 691 -11.70 -10.21 14.53
N THR A 692 -12.22 -10.01 13.32
CA THR A 692 -13.16 -8.93 12.98
C THR A 692 -14.61 -9.37 12.93
N VAL A 693 -14.90 -10.65 13.21
CA VAL A 693 -16.26 -11.20 13.20
C VAL A 693 -16.65 -11.60 14.62
N SER A 694 -17.39 -10.74 15.30
CA SER A 694 -17.78 -10.86 16.70
C SER A 694 -19.29 -10.71 16.90
N THR A 695 -19.77 -10.94 18.12
CA THR A 695 -21.19 -10.79 18.47
C THR A 695 -21.70 -9.36 18.30
N ASP A 696 -20.83 -8.36 18.51
CA ASP A 696 -21.18 -6.93 18.50
C ASP A 696 -21.30 -6.34 17.08
N ASP A 697 -20.94 -7.13 16.08
CA ASP A 697 -21.00 -6.77 14.67
C ASP A 697 -22.40 -6.90 14.09
N PHE A 698 -23.29 -7.61 14.77
CA PHE A 698 -24.64 -7.90 14.31
C PHE A 698 -25.69 -7.09 15.07
N THR A 699 -26.77 -6.75 14.37
CA THR A 699 -27.96 -6.10 14.96
C THR A 699 -29.13 -7.07 14.88
N VAL A 700 -29.82 -7.25 16.01
CA VAL A 700 -31.02 -8.08 16.11
C VAL A 700 -32.23 -7.16 16.21
N THR A 701 -33.22 -7.36 15.34
CA THR A 701 -34.52 -6.70 15.40
C THR A 701 -35.59 -7.72 15.70
N GLU A 702 -36.48 -7.41 16.64
CA GLU A 702 -37.60 -8.26 17.02
C GLU A 702 -38.91 -7.66 16.49
N THR A 703 -39.75 -8.52 15.90
CA THR A 703 -41.10 -8.18 15.43
C THR A 703 -42.09 -9.25 15.89
N ALA A 704 -43.39 -8.92 15.95
CA ALA A 704 -44.41 -9.80 16.54
C ALA A 704 -44.01 -10.33 17.95
N ALA A 705 -43.24 -9.53 18.69
CA ALA A 705 -42.64 -9.92 19.96
C ALA A 705 -43.71 -9.93 21.07
N SER A 706 -43.76 -11.04 21.80
CA SER A 706 -44.56 -11.13 23.02
C SER A 706 -43.93 -10.28 24.13
N THR A 707 -44.74 -9.83 25.09
CA THR A 707 -44.27 -9.03 26.23
C THR A 707 -43.10 -9.73 26.95
N GLY A 708 -42.04 -8.97 27.24
CA GLY A 708 -40.82 -9.50 27.87
C GLY A 708 -39.85 -10.22 26.93
N SER A 709 -40.12 -10.26 25.62
CA SER A 709 -39.17 -10.82 24.65
C SER A 709 -37.86 -10.03 24.62
N SER A 710 -36.77 -10.77 24.47
CA SER A 710 -35.41 -10.30 24.28
C SER A 710 -34.65 -11.34 23.47
N ALA A 711 -34.24 -10.95 22.27
CA ALA A 711 -33.34 -11.69 21.41
C ALA A 711 -31.97 -11.00 21.32
N ARG A 712 -30.89 -11.78 21.41
CA ARG A 712 -29.52 -11.27 21.28
C ARG A 712 -28.58 -12.30 20.67
N VAL A 713 -27.52 -11.84 20.02
CA VAL A 713 -26.44 -12.71 19.55
C VAL A 713 -25.65 -13.23 20.76
N VAL A 714 -25.46 -14.55 20.83
CA VAL A 714 -24.73 -15.19 21.93
C VAL A 714 -23.42 -15.84 21.48
N SER A 715 -23.29 -16.18 20.20
CA SER A 715 -22.04 -16.68 19.65
C SER A 715 -21.93 -16.41 18.15
N VAL A 716 -20.69 -16.29 17.69
CA VAL A 716 -20.32 -16.31 16.29
C VAL A 716 -19.15 -17.27 16.13
N THR A 717 -19.29 -18.29 15.29
CA THR A 717 -18.28 -19.35 15.14
C THR A 717 -17.96 -19.59 13.66
N PRO A 718 -16.67 -19.63 13.27
CA PRO A 718 -16.28 -20.01 11.91
C PRO A 718 -16.78 -21.41 11.58
N VAL A 719 -17.32 -21.60 10.38
CA VAL A 719 -17.68 -22.93 9.88
C VAL A 719 -16.39 -23.65 9.47
N ALA A 720 -16.18 -24.85 10.00
CA ALA A 720 -15.01 -25.68 9.68
C ALA A 720 -14.87 -25.90 8.17
N ASP A 721 -13.62 -25.95 7.69
CA ASP A 721 -13.26 -26.16 6.27
C ASP A 721 -13.77 -25.10 5.27
N SER A 722 -14.41 -24.02 5.74
CA SER A 722 -14.86 -22.92 4.87
C SER A 722 -13.75 -21.96 4.42
N GLY A 723 -12.54 -22.10 4.96
CA GLY A 723 -11.44 -21.17 4.71
C GLY A 723 -11.73 -19.73 5.17
N GLY A 724 -12.60 -19.55 6.18
CA GLY A 724 -12.97 -18.23 6.72
C GLY A 724 -14.03 -17.49 5.90
N THR A 725 -14.72 -18.18 4.98
CA THR A 725 -15.80 -17.57 4.17
C THR A 725 -17.18 -17.73 4.78
N GLN A 726 -17.34 -18.58 5.80
CA GLN A 726 -18.63 -18.85 6.43
C GLN A 726 -18.54 -18.82 7.95
N PHE A 727 -19.56 -18.24 8.59
CA PHE A 727 -19.70 -18.16 10.04
C PHE A 727 -21.14 -18.45 10.45
N ASP A 728 -21.29 -19.22 11.52
CA ASP A 728 -22.57 -19.45 12.19
C ASP A 728 -22.78 -18.42 13.29
N VAL A 729 -23.92 -17.74 13.25
CA VAL A 729 -24.33 -16.73 14.21
C VAL A 729 -25.53 -17.27 14.97
N VAL A 730 -25.41 -17.43 16.28
CA VAL A 730 -26.49 -17.92 17.12
C VAL A 730 -27.17 -16.75 17.81
N VAL A 731 -28.45 -16.55 17.52
CA VAL A 731 -29.33 -15.61 18.21
C VAL A 731 -30.18 -16.39 19.21
N ARG A 732 -30.14 -15.99 20.48
CA ARG A 732 -30.95 -16.60 21.54
C ARG A 732 -32.13 -15.71 21.87
N ALA A 733 -33.34 -16.20 21.66
CA ALA A 733 -34.59 -15.56 22.08
C ALA A 733 -35.05 -16.11 23.45
N ASN A 734 -35.88 -15.40 24.21
CA ASN A 734 -36.42 -15.88 25.49
C ASN A 734 -37.96 -15.94 25.53
N ASN A 735 -38.64 -15.41 24.50
CA ASN A 735 -40.09 -15.46 24.35
C ASN A 735 -40.47 -15.42 22.87
N SER A 736 -41.73 -15.75 22.54
CA SER A 736 -42.19 -15.81 21.15
C SER A 736 -41.98 -14.48 20.42
N THR A 737 -41.24 -14.53 19.31
CA THR A 737 -40.80 -13.35 18.55
C THR A 737 -40.33 -13.76 17.16
N THR A 738 -40.41 -12.86 16.19
CA THR A 738 -39.77 -12.98 14.88
C THR A 738 -38.49 -12.17 14.89
N VAL A 739 -37.36 -12.86 14.76
CA VAL A 739 -36.01 -12.29 14.78
C VAL A 739 -35.56 -12.01 13.35
N THR A 740 -35.11 -10.78 13.08
CA THR A 740 -34.36 -10.44 11.87
C THR A 740 -32.92 -10.08 12.26
N LEU A 741 -31.95 -10.79 11.69
CA LEU A 741 -30.53 -10.54 11.90
C LEU A 741 -29.98 -9.64 10.78
N THR A 742 -29.27 -8.57 11.13
CA THR A 742 -28.59 -7.70 10.16
C THR A 742 -27.11 -7.59 10.49
N LEU A 743 -26.26 -7.62 9.46
CA LEU A 743 -24.86 -7.24 9.55
C LEU A 743 -24.67 -5.89 8.84
N PRO A 744 -24.50 -4.78 9.58
CA PRO A 744 -24.30 -3.45 8.99
C PRO A 744 -23.02 -3.33 8.16
N PRO A 745 -22.90 -2.29 7.32
CA PRO A 745 -21.65 -1.94 6.65
C PRO A 745 -20.51 -1.68 7.66
N GLY A 746 -19.28 -2.04 7.28
CA GLY A 746 -18.05 -1.67 7.97
C GLY A 746 -17.71 -2.49 9.21
N LYS A 747 -18.40 -3.61 9.43
CA LYS A 747 -18.33 -4.40 10.66
C LYS A 747 -17.35 -5.55 10.59
N VAL A 748 -17.31 -6.26 9.47
CA VAL A 748 -16.40 -7.40 9.26
C VAL A 748 -15.41 -7.06 8.15
N ALA A 749 -14.18 -7.54 8.24
CA ALA A 749 -13.15 -7.27 7.23
C ALA A 749 -12.43 -8.53 6.77
N ALA A 750 -11.91 -8.49 5.54
CA ALA A 750 -10.93 -9.47 5.07
C ALA A 750 -9.57 -9.21 5.76
N PRO A 751 -8.65 -10.20 5.81
CA PRO A 751 -7.31 -10.04 6.38
C PRO A 751 -6.49 -8.87 5.81
N GLY A 752 -6.80 -8.42 4.58
CA GLY A 752 -6.20 -7.22 3.96
C GLY A 752 -6.73 -5.87 4.46
N GLY A 753 -7.62 -5.87 5.46
CA GLY A 753 -8.20 -4.68 6.09
C GLY A 753 -9.45 -4.13 5.39
N PHE A 754 -9.95 -4.79 4.35
CA PHE A 754 -11.17 -4.36 3.65
C PHE A 754 -12.43 -4.80 4.38
N ALA A 755 -13.16 -3.83 4.94
CA ALA A 755 -14.45 -4.09 5.56
C ALA A 755 -15.59 -4.27 4.54
N ASN A 756 -16.64 -4.99 4.92
CA ASN A 756 -17.86 -5.13 4.12
C ASN A 756 -18.49 -3.75 3.87
N ARG A 757 -18.55 -3.29 2.63
CA ARG A 757 -18.98 -1.91 2.32
C ARG A 757 -20.49 -1.71 2.35
N ALA A 758 -21.26 -2.78 2.21
CA ALA A 758 -22.70 -2.78 2.30
C ALA A 758 -23.15 -3.67 3.46
N ALA A 759 -24.39 -3.46 3.91
CA ALA A 759 -25.04 -4.40 4.81
C ALA A 759 -25.10 -5.78 4.12
N ALA A 760 -25.08 -6.85 4.89
CA ALA A 760 -25.23 -8.18 4.33
C ALA A 760 -26.55 -8.27 3.55
N THR A 761 -26.46 -8.80 2.34
CA THR A 761 -27.64 -9.00 1.49
C THR A 761 -28.49 -10.15 2.04
N THR A 762 -29.80 -9.98 1.93
CA THR A 762 -30.79 -10.97 2.33
C THR A 762 -31.91 -10.99 1.28
N GLY A 763 -32.42 -12.16 0.95
CA GLY A 763 -33.47 -12.40 -0.04
C GLY A 763 -34.83 -12.67 0.60
N SER A 764 -35.80 -13.09 -0.21
CA SER A 764 -37.20 -13.27 0.21
C SER A 764 -37.60 -14.74 0.42
N THR A 765 -36.63 -15.65 0.48
CA THR A 765 -36.87 -17.09 0.68
C THR A 765 -36.04 -17.55 1.86
N ALA A 766 -36.48 -18.53 2.65
CA ALA A 766 -35.73 -19.01 3.82
C ALA A 766 -34.24 -19.35 3.56
N ALA A 767 -33.88 -19.85 2.35
CA ALA A 767 -32.49 -20.09 1.94
C ALA A 767 -31.63 -18.83 1.74
N THR A 768 -32.24 -17.65 1.73
CA THR A 768 -31.59 -16.36 1.50
C THR A 768 -32.06 -15.28 2.48
N ASP A 769 -33.07 -15.53 3.30
CA ASP A 769 -33.65 -14.60 4.27
C ASP A 769 -32.92 -14.70 5.62
N SER A 770 -32.84 -13.58 6.31
CA SER A 770 -32.23 -13.36 7.63
C SER A 770 -33.27 -13.29 8.75
N THR A 771 -34.50 -13.75 8.48
CA THR A 771 -35.62 -13.76 9.42
C THR A 771 -35.94 -15.18 9.89
N LEU A 772 -36.17 -15.40 11.18
CA LEU A 772 -36.63 -16.68 11.73
C LEU A 772 -37.55 -16.47 12.93
N THR A 773 -38.65 -17.23 13.00
CA THR A 773 -39.63 -17.10 14.10
C THR A 773 -39.34 -18.09 15.21
N TYR A 774 -39.17 -17.57 16.43
CA TYR A 774 -39.14 -18.37 17.65
C TYR A 774 -40.52 -18.39 18.31
N VAL A 775 -40.97 -19.58 18.68
CA VAL A 775 -42.21 -19.82 19.41
C VAL A 775 -41.85 -20.39 20.77
N ASN A 776 -42.23 -19.67 21.82
CA ASN A 776 -41.99 -20.11 23.18
C ASN A 776 -42.73 -21.44 23.45
N PRO A 777 -42.03 -22.51 23.84
CA PRO A 777 -42.64 -23.81 24.09
C PRO A 777 -43.54 -23.83 25.32
N LEU A 778 -43.44 -22.86 26.23
CA LEU A 778 -44.28 -22.81 27.42
C LEU A 778 -45.68 -22.27 27.11
N THR A 779 -46.68 -22.84 27.78
CA THR A 779 -48.10 -22.48 27.68
C THR A 779 -48.72 -22.35 29.06
N LEU A 780 -49.82 -21.60 29.10
CA LEU A 780 -50.67 -21.46 30.27
C LEU A 780 -52.12 -21.67 29.82
N THR A 781 -52.86 -22.58 30.43
CA THR A 781 -54.24 -22.89 30.01
C THR A 781 -55.10 -23.41 31.18
N PRO A 782 -56.36 -22.97 31.33
CA PRO A 782 -56.98 -21.85 30.62
C PRO A 782 -56.44 -20.49 31.12
N ASP A 783 -56.53 -19.46 30.26
CA ASP A 783 -56.27 -18.07 30.60
C ASP A 783 -57.33 -17.18 29.90
N PRO A 784 -58.15 -16.40 30.64
CA PRO A 784 -58.18 -16.26 32.10
C PRO A 784 -58.80 -17.47 32.81
N VAL A 785 -58.56 -17.59 34.11
CA VAL A 785 -59.22 -18.55 35.01
C VAL A 785 -60.13 -17.81 36.02
N VAL A 786 -61.30 -18.38 36.31
CA VAL A 786 -62.29 -17.78 37.23
C VAL A 786 -62.14 -18.38 38.62
N LEU A 787 -61.94 -17.55 39.65
CA LEU A 787 -61.80 -17.94 41.05
C LEU A 787 -62.93 -17.36 41.91
N VAL A 788 -63.71 -18.24 42.55
CA VAL A 788 -64.69 -17.83 43.56
C VAL A 788 -64.00 -17.76 44.92
N THR A 789 -63.96 -16.57 45.51
CA THR A 789 -63.35 -16.32 46.82
C THR A 789 -64.06 -17.11 47.91
N GLY A 790 -63.32 -17.75 48.81
CA GLY A 790 -63.87 -18.61 49.87
C GLY A 790 -64.33 -20.01 49.44
N GLY A 791 -64.23 -20.36 48.15
CA GLY A 791 -64.55 -21.70 47.66
C GLY A 791 -63.51 -22.75 48.05
N GLU A 792 -63.94 -23.89 48.59
CA GLU A 792 -63.04 -24.95 49.09
C GLU A 792 -62.17 -25.62 48.00
N GLY A 793 -62.56 -25.51 46.72
CA GLY A 793 -61.85 -26.13 45.59
C GLY A 793 -60.84 -25.24 44.86
N GLY A 794 -60.85 -23.93 45.11
CA GLY A 794 -60.06 -22.96 44.33
C GLY A 794 -60.40 -22.97 42.83
N ALA A 795 -59.48 -22.43 42.02
CA ALA A 795 -59.53 -22.51 40.56
C ALA A 795 -58.19 -22.97 40.01
N GLN A 796 -58.20 -23.71 38.90
CA GLN A 796 -57.00 -24.38 38.40
C GLN A 796 -56.62 -23.89 37.00
N TYR A 797 -55.34 -23.64 36.81
CA TYR A 797 -54.72 -23.53 35.48
C TYR A 797 -53.52 -24.45 35.40
N THR A 798 -53.07 -24.70 34.18
CA THR A 798 -51.97 -25.60 33.88
C THR A 798 -50.84 -24.82 33.25
N LEU A 799 -49.64 -24.98 33.80
CA LEU A 799 -48.39 -24.64 33.11
C LEU A 799 -48.01 -25.85 32.28
N GLY A 800 -47.89 -25.69 30.97
CA GLY A 800 -47.70 -26.80 30.04
C GLY A 800 -46.71 -26.50 28.93
N LEU A 801 -46.41 -27.53 28.15
CA LEU A 801 -45.61 -27.44 26.93
C LEU A 801 -46.53 -27.47 25.71
N ARG A 802 -46.20 -26.68 24.67
CA ARG A 802 -46.86 -26.76 23.36
C ARG A 802 -46.62 -28.12 22.72
N ASP A 803 -47.57 -28.56 21.91
CA ASP A 803 -47.39 -29.74 21.06
C ASP A 803 -46.15 -29.56 20.16
N GLY A 804 -45.24 -30.54 20.21
CA GLY A 804 -43.98 -30.51 19.47
C GLY A 804 -42.82 -29.80 20.18
N ALA A 805 -43.00 -29.31 21.41
CA ALA A 805 -41.91 -28.80 22.22
C ALA A 805 -40.88 -29.91 22.56
N PRO A 806 -39.57 -29.59 22.67
CA PRO A 806 -38.55 -30.56 23.07
C PRO A 806 -38.86 -31.20 24.44
N THR A 807 -38.76 -32.52 24.58
CA THR A 807 -39.01 -33.16 25.87
C THR A 807 -38.01 -32.68 26.94
N PRO A 808 -38.46 -32.11 28.08
CA PRO A 808 -37.55 -31.63 29.12
C PRO A 808 -36.65 -32.76 29.64
N GLN A 809 -35.35 -32.52 29.64
CA GLN A 809 -34.35 -33.45 30.18
C GLN A 809 -34.10 -33.19 31.68
N HIS A 810 -34.41 -32.00 32.16
CA HIS A 810 -34.37 -31.61 33.57
C HIS A 810 -35.70 -31.01 34.03
N ASP A 811 -35.94 -31.03 35.34
CA ASP A 811 -37.13 -30.45 35.95
C ASP A 811 -37.24 -28.94 35.62
N LEU A 812 -38.43 -28.51 35.21
CA LEU A 812 -38.76 -27.09 35.04
C LEU A 812 -39.45 -26.60 36.30
N THR A 813 -38.73 -25.84 37.12
CA THR A 813 -39.25 -25.29 38.38
C THR A 813 -39.79 -23.89 38.14
N PHE A 814 -41.05 -23.67 38.47
CA PHE A 814 -41.69 -22.37 38.37
C PHE A 814 -41.75 -21.73 39.76
N THR A 815 -41.55 -20.42 39.86
CA THR A 815 -41.83 -19.66 41.09
C THR A 815 -43.02 -18.76 40.82
N ALA A 816 -44.12 -18.94 41.55
CA ALA A 816 -45.31 -18.12 41.41
C ALA A 816 -45.18 -16.82 42.24
N SER A 817 -45.50 -15.68 41.63
CA SER A 817 -45.50 -14.36 42.26
C SER A 817 -46.83 -13.66 41.97
N PRO A 818 -47.75 -13.59 42.95
CA PRO A 818 -48.94 -12.76 42.83
C PRO A 818 -48.57 -11.28 42.65
N ASP A 819 -49.37 -10.53 41.88
CA ASP A 819 -49.25 -9.07 41.81
C ASP A 819 -49.82 -8.37 43.06
N ASP A 820 -49.71 -7.04 43.13
CA ASP A 820 -50.15 -6.27 44.30
C ASP A 820 -51.66 -6.40 44.56
N VAL A 821 -52.47 -6.58 43.51
CA VAL A 821 -53.93 -6.73 43.62
C VAL A 821 -54.27 -8.13 44.13
N ALA A 822 -53.59 -9.16 43.60
CA ALA A 822 -53.67 -10.53 44.07
C ALA A 822 -53.26 -10.61 45.55
N ALA A 823 -52.19 -9.93 45.95
CA ALA A 823 -51.74 -9.85 47.33
C ALA A 823 -52.76 -9.16 48.25
N ALA A 824 -53.39 -8.07 47.80
CA ALA A 824 -54.44 -7.38 48.55
C ALA A 824 -55.67 -8.26 48.81
N HIS A 825 -56.01 -9.14 47.86
CA HIS A 825 -57.08 -10.13 47.99
C HIS A 825 -56.61 -11.49 48.53
N GLN A 826 -55.36 -11.58 49.01
CA GLN A 826 -54.76 -12.79 49.59
C GLN A 826 -54.85 -14.02 48.67
N VAL A 827 -54.70 -13.80 47.37
CA VAL A 827 -54.68 -14.87 46.37
C VAL A 827 -53.37 -15.65 46.50
N ALA A 828 -53.47 -16.95 46.71
CA ALA A 828 -52.34 -17.86 46.87
C ALA A 828 -52.37 -18.97 45.82
N ALA A 829 -51.22 -19.25 45.21
CA ALA A 829 -51.02 -20.34 44.26
C ALA A 829 -50.42 -21.57 44.96
N ALA A 830 -50.98 -22.75 44.70
CA ALA A 830 -50.55 -24.03 45.24
C ALA A 830 -50.34 -25.06 44.11
N PRO A 831 -49.17 -25.72 44.01
CA PRO A 831 -47.97 -25.48 44.81
C PRO A 831 -47.34 -24.11 44.52
N ALA A 832 -46.70 -23.49 45.53
CA ALA A 832 -46.02 -22.20 45.37
C ALA A 832 -44.82 -22.27 44.40
N ALA A 833 -44.24 -23.47 44.27
CA ALA A 833 -43.21 -23.79 43.28
C ALA A 833 -43.65 -24.99 42.42
N PRO A 834 -44.48 -24.79 41.38
CA PRO A 834 -44.88 -25.86 40.48
C PRO A 834 -43.67 -26.43 39.74
N VAL A 835 -43.66 -27.74 39.50
CA VAL A 835 -42.57 -28.41 38.77
C VAL A 835 -43.15 -29.27 37.65
N ILE A 836 -42.73 -29.00 36.41
CA ILE A 836 -42.86 -29.98 35.32
C ILE A 836 -41.63 -30.88 35.43
N ALA A 837 -41.81 -32.09 35.95
CA ALA A 837 -40.72 -33.04 36.10
C ALA A 837 -40.14 -33.45 34.74
N SER A 838 -38.87 -33.85 34.71
CA SER A 838 -38.23 -34.41 33.51
C SER A 838 -39.12 -35.47 32.82
N GLY A 839 -39.29 -35.35 31.51
CA GLY A 839 -40.17 -36.19 30.70
C GLY A 839 -41.69 -35.95 30.83
N GLN A 840 -42.14 -35.03 31.69
CA GLN A 840 -43.55 -34.60 31.76
C GLN A 840 -43.80 -33.36 30.90
N THR A 841 -45.07 -33.10 30.59
CA THR A 841 -45.47 -31.99 29.71
C THR A 841 -46.26 -30.89 30.40
N SER A 842 -46.69 -31.09 31.65
CA SER A 842 -47.50 -30.10 32.36
C SER A 842 -47.50 -30.28 33.87
N VAL A 843 -47.87 -29.22 34.57
CA VAL A 843 -48.15 -29.20 36.01
C VAL A 843 -49.34 -28.28 36.27
N ALA A 844 -50.25 -28.73 37.12
CA ALA A 844 -51.41 -27.93 37.47
C ALA A 844 -51.14 -27.06 38.70
N VAL A 845 -51.67 -25.85 38.67
CA VAL A 845 -51.56 -24.85 39.74
C VAL A 845 -52.98 -24.48 40.16
N THR A 846 -53.25 -24.60 41.45
CA THR A 846 -54.53 -24.20 42.05
C THR A 846 -54.36 -22.85 42.72
N VAL A 847 -55.13 -21.87 42.31
CA VAL A 847 -55.24 -20.57 42.98
C VAL A 847 -56.42 -20.57 43.94
N THR A 848 -56.22 -20.00 45.12
CA THR A 848 -57.21 -19.88 46.18
C THR A 848 -57.21 -18.47 46.72
N ALA A 849 -58.35 -18.02 47.25
CA ALA A 849 -58.47 -16.76 47.97
C ALA A 849 -59.49 -16.98 49.10
N PRO A 850 -59.28 -16.41 50.30
CA PRO A 850 -60.26 -16.46 51.38
C PRO A 850 -61.54 -15.71 50.98
N ALA A 851 -62.66 -15.99 51.67
CA ALA A 851 -63.91 -15.27 51.43
C ALA A 851 -63.71 -13.76 51.68
N GLY A 852 -64.18 -12.92 50.77
CA GLY A 852 -64.06 -11.46 50.89
C GLY A 852 -64.88 -10.69 49.86
N ASP A 853 -64.93 -9.36 50.01
CA ASP A 853 -65.76 -8.45 49.20
C ASP A 853 -65.08 -8.07 47.87
N ALA A 854 -64.47 -9.02 47.15
CA ALA A 854 -63.94 -8.73 45.82
C ALA A 854 -65.10 -8.34 44.88
N VAL A 855 -64.93 -7.26 44.11
CA VAL A 855 -65.91 -6.92 43.07
C VAL A 855 -65.83 -7.99 41.99
N ASP A 856 -66.97 -8.57 41.63
CA ASP A 856 -67.04 -9.62 40.61
C ASP A 856 -66.35 -9.18 39.30
N GLY A 857 -65.44 -10.02 38.81
CA GLY A 857 -64.62 -9.74 37.63
C GLY A 857 -63.33 -8.96 37.90
N THR A 858 -62.95 -8.73 39.17
CA THR A 858 -61.64 -8.14 39.51
C THR A 858 -60.51 -9.01 38.96
N ALA A 859 -59.73 -8.46 38.03
CA ALA A 859 -58.59 -9.16 37.43
C ALA A 859 -57.34 -9.02 38.30
N VAL A 860 -56.69 -10.14 38.59
CA VAL A 860 -55.42 -10.21 39.31
C VAL A 860 -54.45 -11.11 38.57
N GLY A 861 -53.16 -10.78 38.63
CA GLY A 861 -52.10 -11.51 37.95
C GLY A 861 -51.31 -12.45 38.88
N VAL A 862 -50.98 -13.63 38.38
CA VAL A 862 -49.95 -14.50 38.99
C VAL A 862 -48.83 -14.70 37.98
N ALA A 863 -47.70 -14.04 38.19
CA ALA A 863 -46.52 -14.17 37.36
C ALA A 863 -45.73 -15.45 37.69
N HIS A 864 -45.03 -15.99 36.70
CA HIS A 864 -44.18 -17.17 36.88
C HIS A 864 -42.76 -16.92 36.37
N ILE A 865 -41.76 -17.36 37.14
CA ILE A 865 -40.37 -17.42 36.70
C ILE A 865 -39.98 -18.89 36.59
N VAL A 866 -39.54 -19.33 35.42
CA VAL A 866 -39.01 -20.68 35.21
C VAL A 866 -37.51 -20.72 35.51
N GLY A 867 -37.08 -21.74 36.24
CA GLY A 867 -35.68 -22.11 36.44
C GLY A 867 -35.46 -23.56 36.05
N SER A 868 -34.46 -23.82 35.20
CA SER A 868 -34.08 -25.17 34.80
C SER A 868 -32.62 -25.20 34.32
N PRO A 869 -31.87 -26.29 34.56
CA PRO A 869 -30.60 -26.55 33.88
C PRO A 869 -30.77 -26.92 32.40
N ASP A 870 -32.00 -27.18 31.93
CA ASP A 870 -32.27 -27.55 30.55
C ASP A 870 -32.10 -26.33 29.62
N PRO A 871 -31.16 -26.36 28.66
CA PRO A 871 -30.87 -25.22 27.79
C PRO A 871 -32.05 -24.80 26.89
N HIS A 872 -33.01 -25.70 26.62
CA HIS A 872 -34.20 -25.37 25.84
C HIS A 872 -35.20 -24.51 26.62
N TYR A 873 -35.15 -24.54 27.96
CA TYR A 873 -36.16 -23.95 28.86
C TYR A 873 -35.61 -22.91 29.84
N ASP A 874 -34.31 -22.89 30.07
CA ASP A 874 -33.66 -21.99 31.02
C ASP A 874 -33.94 -20.51 30.69
N GLY A 875 -34.48 -19.74 31.65
CA GLY A 875 -34.71 -18.30 31.49
C GLY A 875 -35.68 -17.93 30.36
N LEU A 876 -36.61 -18.80 29.99
CA LEU A 876 -37.76 -18.44 29.15
C LEU A 876 -38.75 -17.56 29.92
N VAL A 877 -39.46 -16.71 29.19
CA VAL A 877 -40.55 -15.92 29.78
C VAL A 877 -41.78 -16.80 29.89
N VAL A 878 -42.44 -16.78 31.05
CA VAL A 878 -43.70 -17.49 31.25
C VAL A 878 -44.84 -16.47 31.22
N ALA A 879 -45.95 -16.80 30.55
CA ALA A 879 -47.15 -15.99 30.62
C ALA A 879 -47.63 -15.89 32.08
N SER A 880 -48.11 -14.71 32.48
CA SER A 880 -48.75 -14.54 33.79
C SER A 880 -50.17 -15.05 33.71
N ALA A 881 -50.63 -15.83 34.69
CA ALA A 881 -52.02 -16.26 34.75
C ALA A 881 -52.91 -15.05 35.09
N SER A 882 -53.95 -14.82 34.30
CA SER A 882 -55.01 -13.87 34.64
C SER A 882 -56.11 -14.58 35.43
N VAL A 883 -56.28 -14.21 36.71
CA VAL A 883 -57.31 -14.75 37.58
C VAL A 883 -58.41 -13.71 37.75
N LEU A 884 -59.66 -14.08 37.47
CA LEU A 884 -60.82 -13.22 37.70
C LEU A 884 -61.51 -13.62 39.00
N LEU A 885 -61.56 -12.70 39.96
CA LEU A 885 -62.15 -12.94 41.28
C LEU A 885 -63.66 -12.70 41.26
N TYR A 886 -64.41 -13.61 41.89
CA TYR A 886 -65.85 -13.49 42.11
C TYR A 886 -66.19 -13.79 43.58
N ALA A 887 -67.13 -13.04 44.15
CA ALA A 887 -67.58 -13.21 45.54
C ALA A 887 -68.58 -14.37 45.71
N VAL A 888 -69.24 -14.82 44.63
CA VAL A 888 -70.27 -15.87 44.64
C VAL A 888 -70.20 -16.79 43.43
N ASP A 889 -70.47 -18.10 43.63
CA ASP A 889 -70.55 -19.15 42.60
C ASP A 889 -72.02 -19.39 42.16
N PRO A 890 -72.53 -18.79 41.07
CA PRO A 890 -73.84 -19.14 40.53
C PRO A 890 -73.78 -20.46 39.76
N ARG A 891 -74.40 -21.53 40.28
CA ARG A 891 -74.44 -22.85 39.60
C ARG A 891 -75.72 -23.04 38.80
N ILE A 892 -75.57 -23.38 37.53
CA ILE A 892 -76.65 -23.81 36.63
C ILE A 892 -76.32 -25.19 36.07
N THR A 893 -77.32 -26.07 36.00
CA THR A 893 -77.25 -27.33 35.26
C THR A 893 -78.19 -27.27 34.08
N ILE A 894 -77.68 -27.53 32.88
CA ILE A 894 -78.47 -27.58 31.64
C ILE A 894 -78.50 -29.01 31.13
N THR A 895 -79.70 -29.55 30.91
CA THR A 895 -79.90 -30.86 30.29
C THR A 895 -80.55 -30.67 28.92
N LYS A 896 -79.88 -31.14 27.86
CA LYS A 896 -80.38 -31.10 26.48
C LYS A 896 -80.80 -32.51 26.06
N GLN A 897 -82.06 -32.69 25.69
CA GLN A 897 -82.61 -33.95 25.20
C GLN A 897 -83.22 -33.75 23.82
N ALA A 898 -83.12 -34.76 22.96
CA ALA A 898 -83.62 -34.71 21.60
C ALA A 898 -84.83 -35.64 21.43
N TYR A 899 -85.87 -35.18 20.73
CA TYR A 899 -87.10 -35.92 20.48
C TYR A 899 -87.45 -35.90 18.99
N ARG A 900 -87.91 -37.04 18.47
CA ARG A 900 -88.48 -37.19 17.12
C ARG A 900 -89.93 -37.64 17.20
N ASP A 901 -90.63 -37.65 16.07
CA ASP A 901 -92.01 -38.14 15.97
C ASP A 901 -92.98 -37.46 16.96
N VAL A 902 -92.74 -36.16 17.21
CA VAL A 902 -93.49 -35.36 18.19
C VAL A 902 -94.91 -35.11 17.68
N GLY A 903 -95.90 -35.66 18.38
CA GLY A 903 -97.33 -35.49 18.07
C GLY A 903 -97.88 -34.10 18.41
N ASP A 904 -97.38 -33.46 19.48
CA ASP A 904 -97.76 -32.11 19.90
C ASP A 904 -96.53 -31.26 20.29
N PRO A 905 -96.12 -30.30 19.44
CA PRO A 905 -94.96 -29.44 19.69
C PRO A 905 -95.29 -28.15 20.48
N SER A 906 -96.50 -28.01 21.06
CA SER A 906 -96.97 -26.75 21.63
C SER A 906 -96.19 -26.25 22.86
N SER A 907 -95.50 -27.13 23.58
CA SER A 907 -94.65 -26.75 24.71
C SER A 907 -93.58 -27.82 25.00
N PRO A 908 -92.48 -27.50 25.69
CA PRO A 908 -91.45 -28.49 26.04
C PRO A 908 -92.01 -29.72 26.76
N PRO A 909 -92.91 -29.62 27.76
CA PRO A 909 -93.52 -30.80 28.37
C PRO A 909 -94.33 -31.67 27.40
N GLN A 910 -95.03 -31.07 26.42
CA GLN A 910 -95.78 -31.81 25.40
C GLN A 910 -94.86 -32.51 24.38
N ILE A 911 -93.72 -31.88 24.06
CA ILE A 911 -92.68 -32.49 23.22
C ILE A 911 -92.09 -33.73 23.90
N VAL A 912 -91.77 -33.63 25.19
CA VAL A 912 -91.27 -34.77 25.98
C VAL A 912 -92.33 -35.87 26.08
N ALA A 913 -93.61 -35.52 26.26
CA ALA A 913 -94.69 -36.49 26.45
C ALA A 913 -95.13 -37.21 25.16
N THR A 914 -95.09 -36.52 24.01
CA THR A 914 -95.61 -37.06 22.74
C THR A 914 -94.52 -37.43 21.73
N GLY A 915 -93.27 -37.06 22.00
CA GLY A 915 -92.11 -37.41 21.20
C GLY A 915 -91.44 -38.70 21.64
N THR A 916 -90.71 -39.32 20.70
CA THR A 916 -89.80 -40.42 20.98
C THR A 916 -88.39 -39.86 21.21
N GLU A 917 -87.83 -40.08 22.41
CA GLU A 917 -86.47 -39.62 22.74
C GLU A 917 -85.42 -40.27 21.84
N VAL A 918 -84.49 -39.46 21.38
CA VAL A 918 -83.34 -39.88 20.58
C VAL A 918 -82.13 -40.01 21.50
N PRO A 919 -81.57 -41.22 21.66
CA PRO A 919 -80.40 -41.41 22.51
C PRO A 919 -79.15 -40.76 21.92
N THR A 920 -78.23 -40.37 22.79
CA THR A 920 -76.90 -39.85 22.41
C THR A 920 -76.20 -40.81 21.44
N GLY A 921 -75.69 -40.28 20.32
CA GLY A 921 -75.05 -41.07 19.26
C GLY A 921 -76.01 -41.80 18.31
N GLY A 922 -77.33 -41.66 18.49
CA GLY A 922 -78.35 -42.23 17.61
C GLY A 922 -78.26 -41.69 16.18
N ARG A 923 -78.30 -42.57 15.18
CA ARG A 923 -78.36 -42.20 13.76
C ARG A 923 -79.81 -42.00 13.33
N MET A 924 -80.06 -40.96 12.54
CA MET A 924 -81.39 -40.63 12.01
C MET A 924 -81.32 -40.33 10.51
N PRO A 925 -82.41 -40.56 9.75
CA PRO A 925 -82.49 -40.13 8.36
C PRO A 925 -82.33 -38.61 8.21
N VAL A 926 -81.58 -38.19 7.18
CA VAL A 926 -81.44 -36.76 6.82
C VAL A 926 -82.84 -36.16 6.57
N GLY A 927 -83.05 -34.93 7.03
CA GLY A 927 -84.33 -34.22 6.90
C GLY A 927 -85.35 -34.49 8.03
N THR A 928 -85.12 -35.49 8.89
CA THR A 928 -85.99 -35.77 10.04
C THR A 928 -86.05 -34.53 10.96
N PRO A 929 -87.25 -34.00 11.28
CA PRO A 929 -87.38 -32.94 12.27
C PRO A 929 -87.06 -33.48 13.67
N VAL A 930 -86.17 -32.81 14.37
CA VAL A 930 -85.78 -33.12 15.75
C VAL A 930 -86.08 -31.90 16.62
N TRP A 931 -86.76 -32.13 17.73
CA TRP A 931 -86.99 -31.14 18.77
C TRP A 931 -85.99 -31.34 19.90
N PHE A 932 -85.24 -30.29 20.22
CA PHE A 932 -84.34 -30.27 21.37
C PHE A 932 -85.03 -29.57 22.53
N VAL A 933 -85.17 -30.26 23.66
CA VAL A 933 -85.67 -29.71 24.91
C VAL A 933 -84.49 -29.44 25.84
N PHE A 934 -84.40 -28.21 26.30
CA PHE A 934 -83.38 -27.73 27.24
C PHE A 934 -84.04 -27.51 28.59
N THR A 935 -83.56 -28.19 29.62
CA THR A 935 -83.97 -27.95 31.01
C THR A 935 -82.83 -27.24 31.72
N VAL A 936 -83.05 -25.98 32.11
CA VAL A 936 -82.08 -25.13 32.80
C VAL A 936 -82.46 -25.03 34.26
N THR A 937 -81.64 -25.59 35.14
CA THR A 937 -81.89 -25.64 36.57
C THR A 937 -80.87 -24.78 37.29
N ASN A 938 -81.30 -23.82 38.11
CA ASN A 938 -80.41 -23.16 39.05
C ASN A 938 -80.15 -24.12 40.22
N THR A 939 -78.96 -24.71 40.23
CA THR A 939 -78.52 -25.70 41.22
C THR A 939 -77.68 -25.09 42.34
N SER A 940 -77.71 -23.76 42.48
CA SER A 940 -77.07 -23.06 43.61
C SER A 940 -77.65 -23.55 44.94
N THR A 941 -76.80 -24.01 45.86
CA THR A 941 -77.21 -24.61 47.14
C THR A 941 -76.41 -24.05 48.33
N GLY A 942 -76.84 -24.37 49.55
CA GLY A 942 -76.14 -23.99 50.79
C GLY A 942 -76.17 -22.49 51.07
N ALA A 943 -75.07 -21.97 51.65
CA ALA A 943 -74.87 -20.55 51.92
C ALA A 943 -74.77 -19.68 50.64
N LEU A 944 -74.66 -20.33 49.48
CA LEU A 944 -74.52 -19.72 48.16
C LEU A 944 -75.84 -19.79 47.36
N LYS A 945 -76.98 -19.92 48.04
CA LYS A 945 -78.31 -19.96 47.42
C LYS A 945 -78.66 -18.58 46.82
N THR A 946 -78.38 -18.39 45.54
CA THR A 946 -78.65 -17.12 44.83
C THR A 946 -79.80 -17.27 43.84
N THR A 947 -80.52 -16.17 43.61
CA THR A 947 -81.50 -16.06 42.52
C THR A 947 -80.80 -15.42 41.33
N LEU A 948 -80.77 -16.12 40.19
CA LEU A 948 -80.17 -15.61 38.97
C LEU A 948 -81.19 -14.74 38.25
N ARG A 949 -80.72 -13.68 37.58
CA ARG A 949 -81.53 -12.82 36.72
C ARG A 949 -80.98 -12.84 35.32
N ASP A 950 -81.85 -12.65 34.33
CA ASP A 950 -81.51 -12.49 32.92
C ASP A 950 -80.64 -13.65 32.38
N VAL A 951 -81.03 -14.89 32.68
CA VAL A 951 -80.31 -16.09 32.24
C VAL A 951 -80.60 -16.34 30.76
N THR A 952 -79.65 -16.02 29.88
CA THR A 952 -79.71 -16.35 28.46
C THR A 952 -79.08 -17.71 28.18
N VAL A 953 -79.77 -18.53 27.38
CA VAL A 953 -79.35 -19.88 27.01
C VAL A 953 -79.08 -19.91 25.51
N THR A 954 -77.86 -20.26 25.14
CA THR A 954 -77.41 -20.36 23.75
C THR A 954 -76.85 -21.75 23.46
N ASP A 955 -77.05 -22.23 22.24
CA ASP A 955 -76.50 -23.48 21.74
C ASP A 955 -75.60 -23.16 20.54
N ASP A 956 -74.40 -23.73 20.52
CA ASP A 956 -73.42 -23.58 19.43
C ASP A 956 -74.00 -23.92 18.04
N VAL A 957 -74.94 -24.87 18.00
CA VAL A 957 -75.63 -25.25 16.78
C VAL A 957 -76.90 -24.42 16.59
N LEU A 958 -77.80 -24.35 17.58
CA LEU A 958 -79.14 -23.73 17.44
C LEU A 958 -79.19 -22.20 17.59
N GLY A 959 -78.13 -21.55 18.08
CA GLY A 959 -78.13 -20.14 18.43
C GLY A 959 -78.90 -19.88 19.73
N ASP A 960 -79.60 -18.75 19.81
CA ASP A 960 -80.37 -18.38 21.00
C ASP A 960 -81.55 -19.35 21.23
N VAL A 961 -81.57 -19.97 22.40
CA VAL A 961 -82.56 -20.98 22.79
C VAL A 961 -83.68 -20.36 23.63
N GLY A 962 -83.34 -19.42 24.52
CA GLY A 962 -84.32 -18.72 25.34
C GLY A 962 -83.69 -17.96 26.50
N GLU A 963 -84.52 -17.16 27.18
CA GLU A 963 -84.11 -16.33 28.31
C GLU A 963 -85.02 -16.56 29.52
N VAL A 964 -84.44 -16.52 30.73
CA VAL A 964 -85.18 -16.52 32.00
C VAL A 964 -84.89 -15.22 32.74
N GLU A 965 -85.88 -14.34 32.84
CA GLU A 965 -85.75 -13.07 33.58
C GLU A 965 -85.35 -13.29 35.04
N THR A 966 -85.85 -14.34 35.69
CA THR A 966 -85.46 -14.69 37.07
C THR A 966 -85.56 -16.20 37.30
N LEU A 967 -84.46 -16.82 37.73
CA LEU A 967 -84.36 -18.24 38.05
C LEU A 967 -83.87 -18.44 39.48
N ALA A 968 -84.82 -18.69 40.40
CA ALA A 968 -84.52 -18.94 41.81
C ALA A 968 -83.80 -20.28 42.01
N ALA A 969 -82.94 -20.36 43.03
CA ALA A 969 -82.26 -21.61 43.38
C ALA A 969 -83.24 -22.76 43.62
N GLY A 970 -82.93 -23.93 43.07
CA GLY A 970 -83.78 -25.13 43.05
C GLY A 970 -84.91 -25.11 42.03
N HIS A 971 -85.07 -24.03 41.24
CA HIS A 971 -86.06 -23.94 40.18
C HIS A 971 -85.44 -24.24 38.81
N GLN A 972 -86.28 -24.67 37.88
CA GLN A 972 -85.90 -24.93 36.50
C GLN A 972 -86.81 -24.21 35.51
N ALA A 973 -86.26 -23.87 34.35
CA ALA A 973 -86.98 -23.41 33.17
C ALA A 973 -86.77 -24.42 32.03
N GLN A 974 -87.75 -24.56 31.14
CA GLN A 974 -87.64 -25.42 29.96
C GLN A 974 -87.86 -24.64 28.67
N PHE A 975 -87.01 -24.92 27.69
CA PHE A 975 -87.08 -24.36 26.34
C PHE A 975 -87.10 -25.49 25.31
N ALA A 976 -87.70 -25.25 24.16
CA ALA A 976 -87.68 -26.19 23.06
C ALA A 976 -87.35 -25.50 21.74
N SER A 977 -86.51 -26.12 20.94
CA SER A 977 -86.13 -25.64 19.61
C SER A 977 -86.17 -26.76 18.59
N LYS A 978 -86.70 -26.47 17.39
CA LYS A 978 -86.82 -27.44 16.30
C LYS A 978 -85.69 -27.24 15.30
N ARG A 979 -85.06 -28.33 14.87
CA ARG A 979 -84.14 -28.34 13.73
C ARG A 979 -84.41 -29.50 12.79
N HIS A 980 -84.04 -29.33 11.52
CA HIS A 980 -83.93 -30.43 10.58
C HIS A 980 -82.46 -30.87 10.51
N LEU A 981 -82.21 -32.18 10.55
CA LEU A 981 -80.87 -32.74 10.39
C LEU A 981 -80.40 -32.55 8.95
N LEU A 982 -79.32 -31.79 8.76
CA LEU A 982 -78.61 -31.67 7.49
C LEU A 982 -77.61 -32.84 7.35
N ALA A 983 -77.31 -33.26 6.12
CA ALA A 983 -76.35 -34.33 5.88
C ALA A 983 -74.98 -33.98 6.48
N ALA A 984 -74.35 -34.92 7.19
CA ALA A 984 -73.02 -34.73 7.75
C ALA A 984 -72.03 -34.37 6.61
N GLN A 985 -71.48 -33.16 6.63
CA GLN A 985 -70.26 -32.89 5.86
C GLN A 985 -69.18 -33.80 6.46
N THR A 986 -68.73 -34.76 5.67
CA THR A 986 -67.56 -35.58 5.97
C THR A 986 -66.35 -34.66 6.09
N GLY A 987 -65.98 -34.33 7.32
CA GLY A 987 -64.81 -33.55 7.67
C GLY A 987 -64.72 -33.50 9.18
N SER A 988 -63.86 -34.34 9.75
CA SER A 988 -63.51 -34.31 11.17
C SER A 988 -62.99 -32.93 11.56
N VAL A 989 -63.75 -32.24 12.40
CA VAL A 989 -63.27 -31.28 13.39
C VAL A 989 -63.82 -31.81 14.72
N GLN A 990 -62.93 -31.95 15.70
CA GLN A 990 -63.21 -32.58 17.00
C GLN A 990 -64.36 -31.93 17.75
#